data_AF-A0A7C3WQW2-F1
#
_entry.id   AF-A0A7C3WQW2-F1
#
_cell.length_a   1.000
_cell.length_b   1.000
_cell.length_c   1.000
_cell.angle_alpha   90.00
_cell.angle_beta   90.00
_cell.angle_gamma   90.00
#
_symmetry.space_group_name_H-M   'P 1'
#
loop_
_entity.id
_entity.type
_entity.pdbx_description
1 polymer ?
#
loop_
_entity_poly.entity_id
_entity_poly.type
_entity_poly.pdbx_seq_one_letter_code
_entity_poly.pdbx_strand_id
1 'polypeptide(L)'
;MSKKLSSKLESIQDEISKIFRENSLKIIKFSAILKNIFKNLNVDEGLKNEVLILLCKGLIFNRTFRKIPKLEQLIIEYENSNASLLDYSKCFFAKAISKIFNEKIIKYKNEAARRLFLKDLCELTEILHPLPLEKLLTKIEKLQFNERTSVLFGEFTDKLKELIELKWNPDLEIEKKIDEAQREIEIYITRMENFSGFKRGTIGNYQEGLLIHCFFDPWYDEKSSFWGVSFYPILNILNLQPPYIFFDVLRRGLLAREAARFFTPGIMEKMERSYEQMDYCAYKILDDFEAEFWDFARHGLREESKRFDGINYYLEWEAIVGRDFLNKILSRLKSINRFKSEINFAEYQSIVDSLALKPKRIELNPEELSILNFLSEKPLISASGLSQKTGLSIPTVQKLLKTLRLKANIWPSLLVDLNKLNVTCFLVLLKIAPRLVNELINIIWFFPYCGRIYKIFGETNALCYFQVPSRNEDFIHEYLATLKRMDLIEKDFVFKVEDFYYNFNPRFYDVNINDWNVPWDEWGLWLKEYLLTKGWLHAFKGKKQEQKRKIKINKIDLEIIRLLRVNARYPFSELGLKLGVSGAYIGQRIRHLINSKIITPTIASFRIGLDESIFTVFDCKEEDLTAIKSAFDELPMWQGFKISGDMEGIAAMIYVPTGELQELLYAINKYLIEPKLVNKYMIHIIERWTGMRRWLPVELYTDNIGWIFDKEEYLKQLKNELEKLNIK
;
A
#
# COMPACT_ATOMS: atom_id res chain seq x y z
N MET A 1 -37.70 -16.77 14.82
CA MET A 1 -36.33 -17.20 15.20
C MET A 1 -35.52 -16.13 15.92
N SER A 2 -35.78 -14.82 15.76
CA SER A 2 -35.03 -13.72 16.43
C SER A 2 -35.10 -13.72 17.96
N LYS A 3 -36.25 -14.08 18.57
CA LYS A 3 -36.42 -14.09 20.05
C LYS A 3 -35.60 -15.15 20.79
N LYS A 4 -35.16 -16.23 20.15
CA LYS A 4 -34.52 -17.39 20.81
C LYS A 4 -32.99 -17.26 20.95
N LEU A 5 -32.38 -16.28 20.28
CA LEU A 5 -30.94 -16.00 20.36
C LEU A 5 -30.60 -14.73 21.16
N SER A 6 -31.44 -13.68 21.15
CA SER A 6 -31.34 -12.55 22.11
C SER A 6 -31.30 -13.07 23.54
N SER A 7 -32.15 -14.07 23.83
CA SER A 7 -32.21 -14.75 25.13
C SER A 7 -30.93 -15.52 25.50
N LYS A 8 -30.07 -15.91 24.54
CA LYS A 8 -28.82 -16.63 24.82
C LYS A 8 -27.72 -15.71 25.33
N LEU A 9 -27.59 -14.52 24.76
CA LEU A 9 -26.60 -13.54 25.23
C LEU A 9 -27.04 -12.87 26.53
N GLU A 10 -28.34 -12.60 26.67
CA GLU A 10 -28.92 -12.13 27.93
C GLU A 10 -28.63 -13.13 29.07
N SER A 11 -28.88 -14.43 28.85
CA SER A 11 -28.55 -15.49 29.81
C SER A 11 -27.05 -15.55 30.13
N ILE A 12 -26.17 -15.36 29.15
CA ILE A 12 -24.71 -15.32 29.34
C ILE A 12 -24.29 -14.09 30.16
N GLN A 13 -24.92 -12.95 29.91
CA GLN A 13 -24.65 -11.70 30.62
C GLN A 13 -25.04 -11.80 32.10
N ASP A 14 -26.16 -12.44 32.41
CA ASP A 14 -26.60 -12.67 33.79
C ASP A 14 -25.60 -13.54 34.57
N GLU A 15 -25.06 -14.58 33.93
CA GLU A 15 -24.04 -15.44 34.55
C GLU A 15 -22.70 -14.72 34.75
N ILE A 16 -22.26 -13.91 33.77
CA ILE A 16 -21.07 -13.06 33.93
C ILE A 16 -21.29 -12.03 35.05
N SER A 17 -22.49 -11.46 35.17
CA SER A 17 -22.88 -10.53 36.25
C SER A 17 -22.73 -11.19 37.62
N LYS A 18 -23.16 -12.45 37.75
CA LYS A 18 -22.97 -13.23 38.97
C LYS A 18 -21.49 -13.43 39.30
N ILE A 19 -20.67 -13.84 38.33
CA ILE A 19 -19.22 -13.99 38.51
C ILE A 19 -18.57 -12.65 38.89
N PHE A 20 -18.95 -11.56 38.24
CA PHE A 20 -18.44 -10.23 38.54
C PHE A 20 -18.71 -9.82 39.99
N ARG A 21 -19.94 -10.07 40.50
CA ARG A 21 -20.30 -9.75 41.89
C ARG A 21 -19.61 -10.66 42.91
N GLU A 22 -19.50 -11.96 42.63
CA GLU A 22 -18.89 -12.95 43.53
C GLU A 22 -17.36 -12.79 43.64
N ASN A 23 -16.70 -12.27 42.60
CA ASN A 23 -15.24 -12.12 42.60
C ASN A 23 -14.76 -11.00 43.52
N SER A 24 -13.65 -11.27 44.23
CA SER A 24 -12.95 -10.28 45.05
C SER A 24 -12.51 -9.07 44.24
N LEU A 25 -12.51 -7.88 44.85
CA LEU A 25 -12.09 -6.64 44.20
C LEU A 25 -10.57 -6.61 43.95
N LYS A 26 -10.14 -7.20 42.84
CA LYS A 26 -8.78 -7.18 42.30
C LYS A 26 -8.63 -6.16 41.17
N ILE A 27 -7.44 -6.01 40.61
CA ILE A 27 -7.05 -4.86 39.78
C ILE A 27 -7.93 -4.67 38.54
N ILE A 28 -8.38 -5.76 37.89
CA ILE A 28 -9.22 -5.68 36.68
C ILE A 28 -10.63 -5.22 37.06
N LYS A 29 -11.26 -5.88 38.04
CA LYS A 29 -12.58 -5.47 38.55
C LYS A 29 -12.56 -4.03 39.09
N PHE A 30 -11.55 -3.70 39.88
CA PHE A 30 -11.38 -2.37 40.48
C PHE A 30 -11.20 -1.28 39.43
N SER A 31 -10.30 -1.46 38.46
CA SER A 31 -10.06 -0.47 37.42
C SER A 31 -11.25 -0.30 36.48
N ALA A 32 -12.02 -1.36 36.20
CA ALA A 32 -13.26 -1.28 35.43
C ALA A 32 -14.31 -0.37 36.12
N ILE A 33 -14.43 -0.50 37.44
CA ILE A 33 -15.31 0.35 38.25
C ILE A 33 -14.79 1.79 38.27
N LEU A 34 -13.50 1.98 38.57
CA LEU A 34 -12.89 3.32 38.62
C LEU A 34 -13.03 4.08 37.30
N LYS A 35 -12.80 3.42 36.16
CA LYS A 35 -12.96 4.04 34.84
C LYS A 35 -14.34 4.64 34.65
N ASN A 36 -15.40 3.98 35.11
CA ASN A 36 -16.76 4.50 34.97
C ASN A 36 -17.10 5.57 36.03
N ILE A 37 -16.51 5.49 37.22
CA ILE A 37 -16.59 6.57 38.21
C ILE A 37 -15.98 7.87 37.65
N PHE A 38 -14.76 7.81 37.11
CA PHE A 38 -14.03 8.98 36.63
C PHE A 38 -14.58 9.58 35.33
N LYS A 39 -15.34 8.83 34.52
CA LYS A 39 -16.08 9.42 33.38
C LYS A 39 -17.06 10.51 33.83
N ASN A 40 -17.58 10.39 35.05
CA ASN A 40 -18.62 11.27 35.60
C ASN A 40 -18.09 12.22 36.70
N LEU A 41 -16.78 12.19 36.98
CA LEU A 41 -16.14 13.08 37.96
C LEU A 41 -15.17 14.02 37.26
N ASN A 42 -15.26 15.32 37.56
CA ASN A 42 -14.25 16.28 37.16
C ASN A 42 -13.11 16.25 38.19
N VAL A 43 -11.92 15.83 37.77
CA VAL A 43 -10.73 15.71 38.62
C VAL A 43 -9.58 16.49 38.01
N ASP A 44 -8.80 17.16 38.85
CA ASP A 44 -7.61 17.89 38.40
C ASP A 44 -6.48 16.95 37.94
N GLU A 45 -5.53 17.49 37.16
CA GLU A 45 -4.41 16.73 36.62
C GLU A 45 -3.48 16.15 37.71
N GLY A 46 -3.40 16.78 38.89
CA GLY A 46 -2.60 16.27 40.01
C GLY A 46 -3.15 14.95 40.55
N LEU A 47 -4.45 14.93 40.86
CA LEU A 47 -5.14 13.72 41.32
C LEU A 47 -5.18 12.63 40.25
N LYS A 48 -5.36 13.00 38.98
CA LYS A 48 -5.27 12.07 37.85
C LYS A 48 -3.92 11.37 37.79
N ASN A 49 -2.83 12.12 37.90
CA ASN A 49 -1.48 11.55 37.93
C ASN A 49 -1.25 10.66 39.16
N GLU A 50 -1.71 11.07 40.35
CA GLU A 50 -1.63 10.23 41.56
C GLU A 50 -2.35 8.88 41.37
N VAL A 51 -3.57 8.90 40.82
CA VAL A 51 -4.36 7.69 40.53
C VAL A 51 -3.66 6.79 39.52
N LEU A 52 -3.15 7.36 38.41
CA LEU A 52 -2.39 6.60 37.40
C LEU A 52 -1.17 5.92 38.00
N ILE A 53 -0.39 6.63 38.83
CA ILE A 53 0.78 6.06 39.53
C ILE A 53 0.37 4.87 40.41
N LEU A 54 -0.75 4.96 41.11
CA LEU A 54 -1.23 3.88 41.99
C LEU A 54 -1.68 2.65 41.18
N LEU A 55 -2.44 2.87 40.09
CA LEU A 55 -2.87 1.80 39.20
C LEU A 55 -1.67 1.13 38.52
N CYS A 56 -0.69 1.92 38.09
CA CYS A 56 0.58 1.44 37.57
C CYS A 56 1.37 0.60 38.59
N LYS A 57 1.21 0.85 39.90
CA LYS A 57 1.80 0.01 40.96
C LYS A 57 0.94 -1.20 41.34
N GLY A 58 -0.20 -1.42 40.66
CA GLY A 58 -1.16 -2.46 41.00
C GLY A 58 -1.86 -2.26 42.35
N LEU A 59 -1.83 -1.04 42.90
CA LEU A 59 -2.35 -0.77 44.24
C LEU A 59 -3.86 -0.52 44.20
N ILE A 60 -4.58 -1.22 45.08
CA ILE A 60 -6.03 -1.09 45.27
C ILE A 60 -6.27 -0.51 46.68
N PHE A 61 -7.23 0.40 46.84
CA PHE A 61 -7.60 1.00 48.13
C PHE A 61 -6.44 1.59 48.98
N ASN A 62 -5.47 2.24 48.31
CA ASN A 62 -4.45 3.05 48.96
C ASN A 62 -5.05 4.29 49.68
N ARG A 63 -4.37 4.83 50.72
CA ARG A 63 -4.76 6.06 51.43
C ARG A 63 -5.07 7.23 50.50
N THR A 64 -4.36 7.32 49.38
CA THR A 64 -4.58 8.36 48.37
C THR A 64 -5.93 8.23 47.66
N PHE A 65 -6.41 7.01 47.37
CA PHE A 65 -7.75 6.80 46.84
C PHE A 65 -8.84 7.28 47.82
N ARG A 66 -8.58 7.21 49.13
CA ARG A 66 -9.50 7.73 50.16
C ARG A 66 -9.63 9.26 50.18
N LYS A 67 -8.73 9.99 49.49
CA LYS A 67 -8.89 11.43 49.27
C LYS A 67 -10.03 11.74 48.30
N ILE A 68 -10.47 10.78 47.49
CA ILE A 68 -11.59 10.94 46.56
C ILE A 68 -12.89 10.90 47.39
N PRO A 69 -13.68 11.99 47.41
CA PRO A 69 -14.89 12.05 48.21
C PRO A 69 -15.87 10.94 47.82
N LYS A 70 -16.40 10.23 48.82
CA LYS A 70 -17.41 9.16 48.66
C LYS A 70 -16.97 7.99 47.77
N LEU A 71 -15.67 7.76 47.56
CA LEU A 71 -15.20 6.69 46.67
C LEU A 71 -15.75 5.31 47.06
N GLU A 72 -15.79 4.96 48.34
CA GLU A 72 -16.32 3.67 48.79
C GLU A 72 -17.81 3.49 48.42
N GLN A 73 -18.61 4.55 48.58
CA GLN A 73 -20.03 4.55 48.18
C GLN A 73 -20.18 4.43 46.65
N LEU A 74 -19.37 5.17 45.90
CA LEU A 74 -19.36 5.13 44.43
C LEU A 74 -18.91 3.77 43.91
N ILE A 75 -17.97 3.10 44.56
CA ILE A 75 -17.57 1.74 44.18
C ILE A 75 -18.75 0.78 44.30
N ILE A 76 -19.51 0.81 45.40
CA ILE A 76 -20.70 -0.04 45.59
C ILE A 76 -21.78 0.28 44.55
N GLU A 77 -21.98 1.56 44.23
CA GLU A 77 -22.94 1.98 43.20
C GLU A 77 -22.53 1.46 41.81
N TYR A 78 -21.28 1.67 41.42
CA TYR A 78 -20.78 1.30 40.10
C TYR A 78 -20.45 -0.19 39.95
N GLU A 79 -20.27 -0.92 41.05
CA GLU A 79 -20.22 -2.38 41.07
C GLU A 79 -21.57 -2.99 40.67
N ASN A 80 -22.68 -2.29 40.94
CA ASN A 80 -24.01 -2.67 40.49
C ASN A 80 -24.38 -2.06 39.12
N SER A 81 -23.49 -1.28 38.51
CA SER A 81 -23.75 -0.66 37.20
C SER A 81 -23.45 -1.60 36.02
N ASN A 82 -24.27 -1.51 34.99
CA ASN A 82 -24.07 -2.27 33.75
C ASN A 82 -22.80 -1.86 32.99
N ALA A 83 -22.28 -0.64 33.21
CA ALA A 83 -21.11 -0.13 32.49
C ALA A 83 -19.80 -0.80 32.92
N SER A 84 -19.58 -0.97 34.23
CA SER A 84 -18.42 -1.68 34.78
C SER A 84 -18.43 -3.16 34.42
N LEU A 85 -19.62 -3.78 34.52
CA LEU A 85 -19.85 -5.15 34.09
C LEU A 85 -19.53 -5.33 32.60
N LEU A 86 -19.90 -4.36 31.76
CA LEU A 86 -19.65 -4.43 30.32
C LEU A 86 -18.16 -4.42 29.99
N ASP A 87 -17.38 -3.52 30.61
CA ASP A 87 -15.93 -3.48 30.42
C ASP A 87 -15.28 -4.79 30.91
N TYR A 88 -15.71 -5.32 32.05
CA TYR A 88 -15.25 -6.61 32.56
C TYR A 88 -15.61 -7.79 31.63
N SER A 89 -16.83 -7.81 31.07
CA SER A 89 -17.32 -8.85 30.15
C SER A 89 -16.47 -8.95 28.87
N LYS A 90 -15.88 -7.84 28.41
CA LYS A 90 -14.98 -7.86 27.25
C LYS A 90 -13.73 -8.71 27.47
N CYS A 91 -13.31 -8.93 28.73
CA CYS A 91 -12.22 -9.87 29.03
C CYS A 91 -12.62 -11.32 28.71
N PHE A 92 -13.88 -11.70 28.98
CA PHE A 92 -14.42 -13.00 28.57
C PHE A 92 -14.51 -13.11 27.05
N PHE A 93 -14.99 -12.05 26.40
CA PHE A 93 -15.09 -12.01 24.93
C PHE A 93 -13.71 -12.21 24.29
N ALA A 94 -12.71 -11.48 24.77
CA ALA A 94 -11.34 -11.60 24.28
C ALA A 94 -10.77 -13.01 24.48
N LYS A 95 -10.97 -13.60 25.68
CA LYS A 95 -10.49 -14.95 25.98
C LYS A 95 -11.16 -16.00 25.08
N ALA A 96 -12.46 -15.88 24.84
CA ALA A 96 -13.20 -16.77 23.94
C ALA A 96 -12.67 -16.66 22.49
N ILE A 97 -12.49 -15.44 21.98
CA ILE A 97 -11.93 -15.20 20.64
C ILE A 97 -10.51 -15.77 20.54
N SER A 98 -9.68 -15.60 21.58
CA SER A 98 -8.32 -16.17 21.62
C SER A 98 -8.32 -17.70 21.50
N LYS A 99 -9.25 -18.37 22.20
CA LYS A 99 -9.42 -19.84 22.08
C LYS A 99 -9.78 -20.25 20.65
N ILE A 100 -10.72 -19.55 20.01
CA ILE A 100 -11.13 -19.82 18.63
C ILE A 100 -9.95 -19.69 17.67
N PHE A 101 -9.18 -18.59 17.77
CA PHE A 101 -8.00 -18.40 16.93
C PHE A 101 -7.04 -19.59 17.06
N ASN A 102 -6.64 -19.91 18.29
CA ASN A 102 -5.63 -20.94 18.55
C ASN A 102 -6.07 -22.34 18.07
N GLU A 103 -7.37 -22.67 18.21
CA GLU A 103 -7.91 -23.96 17.77
C GLU A 103 -8.07 -24.09 16.25
N LYS A 104 -8.27 -22.97 15.55
CA LYS A 104 -8.67 -22.97 14.14
C LYS A 104 -7.55 -22.61 13.18
N ILE A 105 -6.66 -21.69 13.55
CA ILE A 105 -5.66 -21.15 12.62
C ILE A 105 -4.78 -22.25 12.00
N ILE A 106 -4.40 -23.25 12.81
CA ILE A 106 -3.55 -24.38 12.42
C ILE A 106 -4.25 -25.30 11.41
N LYS A 107 -5.59 -25.31 11.38
CA LYS A 107 -6.39 -26.15 10.48
C LYS A 107 -6.49 -25.57 9.07
N TYR A 108 -6.29 -24.26 8.90
CA TYR A 108 -6.39 -23.59 7.60
C TYR A 108 -5.07 -23.61 6.82
N LYS A 109 -4.81 -24.72 6.13
CA LYS A 109 -3.65 -24.86 5.23
C LYS A 109 -3.76 -23.99 3.95
N ASN A 110 -4.97 -23.77 3.46
CA ASN A 110 -5.22 -22.94 2.28
C ASN A 110 -5.20 -21.44 2.66
N GLU A 111 -4.35 -20.66 1.98
CA GLU A 111 -4.17 -19.22 2.25
C GLU A 111 -5.46 -18.41 2.08
N ALA A 112 -6.24 -18.66 1.03
CA ALA A 112 -7.48 -17.90 0.79
C ALA A 112 -8.53 -18.18 1.89
N ALA A 113 -8.69 -19.44 2.28
CA ALA A 113 -9.59 -19.81 3.38
C ALA A 113 -9.12 -19.24 4.72
N ARG A 114 -7.80 -19.26 4.97
CA ARG A 114 -7.19 -18.69 6.17
C ARG A 114 -7.43 -17.18 6.25
N ARG A 115 -7.13 -16.43 5.19
CA ARG A 115 -7.37 -14.97 5.13
C ARG A 115 -8.86 -14.63 5.32
N LEU A 116 -9.76 -15.45 4.77
CA LEU A 116 -11.20 -15.27 4.96
C LEU A 116 -11.58 -15.41 6.45
N PHE A 117 -11.13 -16.48 7.10
CA PHE A 117 -11.32 -16.71 8.54
C PHE A 117 -10.74 -15.57 9.38
N LEU A 118 -9.51 -15.12 9.10
CA LEU A 118 -8.88 -14.02 9.83
C LEU A 118 -9.65 -12.70 9.69
N LYS A 119 -10.21 -12.44 8.50
CA LYS A 119 -11.08 -11.27 8.27
C LYS A 119 -12.38 -11.37 9.08
N ASP A 120 -13.02 -12.53 9.10
CA ASP A 120 -14.24 -12.76 9.88
C ASP A 120 -13.97 -12.65 11.40
N LEU A 121 -12.82 -13.14 11.85
CA LEU A 121 -12.38 -13.00 13.23
C LEU A 121 -12.08 -11.54 13.59
N CYS A 122 -11.47 -10.78 12.67
CA CYS A 122 -11.25 -9.35 12.86
C CYS A 122 -12.59 -8.59 13.03
N GLU A 123 -13.61 -8.91 12.22
CA GLU A 123 -14.95 -8.34 12.38
C GLU A 123 -15.54 -8.66 13.76
N LEU A 124 -15.35 -9.90 14.25
CA LEU A 124 -15.77 -10.29 15.60
C LEU A 124 -15.04 -9.51 16.70
N THR A 125 -13.76 -9.18 16.52
CA THR A 125 -12.96 -8.47 17.53
C THR A 125 -13.40 -7.03 17.75
N GLU A 126 -14.25 -6.48 16.88
CA GLU A 126 -14.78 -5.15 17.05
C GLU A 126 -15.60 -4.97 18.33
N ILE A 127 -16.11 -6.07 18.92
CA ILE A 127 -16.84 -6.08 20.20
C ILE A 127 -15.95 -5.85 21.42
N LEU A 128 -14.62 -5.97 21.26
CA LEU A 128 -13.64 -5.77 22.34
C LEU A 128 -13.38 -4.28 22.62
N HIS A 129 -13.66 -3.41 21.66
CA HIS A 129 -13.44 -1.98 21.83
C HIS A 129 -14.47 -1.35 22.81
N PRO A 130 -14.13 -0.23 23.47
CA PRO A 130 -15.02 0.57 24.32
C PRO A 130 -16.12 1.27 23.53
N LEU A 131 -17.10 0.50 23.08
CA LEU A 131 -18.32 0.97 22.42
C LEU A 131 -19.42 1.27 23.46
N PRO A 132 -20.28 2.30 23.21
CA PRO A 132 -21.55 2.43 23.91
C PRO A 132 -22.40 1.16 23.72
N LEU A 133 -23.21 0.81 24.74
CA LEU A 133 -24.00 -0.43 24.75
C LEU A 133 -24.87 -0.58 23.49
N GLU A 134 -25.55 0.48 23.05
CA GLU A 134 -26.38 0.47 21.83
C GLU A 134 -25.59 0.05 20.59
N LYS A 135 -24.41 0.64 20.39
CA LYS A 135 -23.55 0.31 19.23
C LYS A 135 -23.02 -1.10 19.31
N LEU A 136 -22.69 -1.57 20.52
CA LEU A 136 -22.26 -2.95 20.73
C LEU A 136 -23.36 -3.94 20.36
N LEU A 137 -24.59 -3.71 20.82
CA LEU A 137 -25.75 -4.55 20.49
C LEU A 137 -25.98 -4.60 18.98
N THR A 138 -25.94 -3.45 18.29
CA THR A 138 -26.05 -3.41 16.82
C THR A 138 -24.93 -4.20 16.14
N LYS A 139 -23.68 -4.16 16.63
CA LYS A 139 -22.58 -4.96 16.07
C LYS A 139 -22.80 -6.45 16.26
N ILE A 140 -23.22 -6.84 17.46
CA ILE A 140 -23.53 -8.24 17.79
C ILE A 140 -24.65 -8.77 16.89
N GLU A 141 -25.74 -8.02 16.73
CA GLU A 141 -26.83 -8.40 15.81
C GLU A 141 -26.32 -8.59 14.38
N LYS A 142 -25.50 -7.67 13.87
CA LYS A 142 -24.91 -7.78 12.53
C LYS A 142 -24.04 -9.03 12.38
N LEU A 143 -23.20 -9.34 13.36
CA LEU A 143 -22.36 -10.55 13.36
C LEU A 143 -23.19 -11.83 13.39
N GLN A 144 -24.34 -11.79 14.07
CA GLN A 144 -25.23 -12.94 14.18
C GLN A 144 -26.01 -13.22 12.88
N PHE A 145 -26.50 -12.18 12.21
CA PHE A 145 -27.37 -12.32 11.02
C PHE A 145 -26.62 -12.37 9.70
N ASN A 146 -25.32 -12.05 9.69
CA ASN A 146 -24.50 -12.18 8.49
C ASN A 146 -24.17 -13.67 8.27
N GLU A 147 -24.58 -14.21 7.11
CA GLU A 147 -24.37 -15.62 6.75
C GLU A 147 -22.90 -16.05 6.91
N ARG A 148 -21.96 -15.15 6.60
CA ARG A 148 -20.52 -15.43 6.64
C ARG A 148 -19.97 -15.53 8.08
N THR A 149 -20.39 -14.65 8.98
CA THR A 149 -19.86 -14.59 10.36
C THR A 149 -20.71 -15.35 11.37
N SER A 150 -21.94 -15.73 11.03
CA SER A 150 -22.88 -16.43 11.92
C SER A 150 -22.32 -17.73 12.52
N VAL A 151 -21.57 -18.52 11.74
CA VAL A 151 -20.93 -19.76 12.20
C VAL A 151 -19.87 -19.46 13.25
N LEU A 152 -19.01 -18.47 12.99
CA LEU A 152 -17.97 -18.03 13.91
C LEU A 152 -18.57 -17.45 15.20
N PHE A 153 -19.70 -16.73 15.09
CA PHE A 153 -20.44 -16.19 16.22
C PHE A 153 -21.05 -17.29 17.10
N GLY A 154 -21.51 -18.39 16.48
CA GLY A 154 -21.95 -19.60 17.19
C GLY A 154 -20.82 -20.19 18.04
N GLU A 155 -19.65 -20.41 17.44
CA GLU A 155 -18.46 -20.92 18.14
C GLU A 155 -18.00 -19.99 19.28
N PHE A 156 -18.07 -18.68 19.06
CA PHE A 156 -17.80 -17.69 20.09
C PHE A 156 -18.72 -17.83 21.30
N THR A 157 -20.02 -18.01 21.06
CA THR A 157 -21.00 -18.20 22.12
C THR A 157 -20.74 -19.49 22.91
N ASP A 158 -20.35 -20.57 22.23
CA ASP A 158 -20.02 -21.83 22.88
C ASP A 158 -18.75 -21.72 23.75
N LYS A 159 -17.73 -21.01 23.27
CA LYS A 159 -16.51 -20.75 24.05
C LYS A 159 -16.75 -19.83 25.25
N LEU A 160 -17.71 -18.91 25.17
CA LEU A 160 -18.12 -18.11 26.32
C LEU A 160 -18.77 -18.97 27.40
N LYS A 161 -19.67 -19.87 27.04
CA LYS A 161 -20.31 -20.80 27.99
C LYS A 161 -19.28 -21.67 28.69
N GLU A 162 -18.32 -22.21 27.94
CA GLU A 162 -17.21 -23.00 28.50
C GLU A 162 -16.45 -22.20 29.57
N LEU A 163 -16.16 -20.92 29.34
CA LEU A 163 -15.49 -20.05 30.32
C LEU A 163 -16.34 -19.80 31.57
N ILE A 164 -17.66 -19.68 31.41
CA ILE A 164 -18.60 -19.43 32.50
C ILE A 164 -18.78 -20.67 33.37
N GLU A 165 -18.93 -21.85 32.74
CA GLU A 165 -18.99 -23.14 33.43
C GLU A 165 -17.72 -23.40 34.27
N LEU A 166 -16.56 -22.99 33.75
CA LEU A 166 -15.28 -23.04 34.45
C LEU A 166 -15.11 -21.95 35.52
N LYS A 167 -16.08 -21.05 35.68
CA LYS A 167 -16.01 -19.85 36.54
C LYS A 167 -14.70 -19.07 36.31
N TRP A 168 -14.30 -18.92 35.06
CA TRP A 168 -13.04 -18.26 34.70
C TRP A 168 -13.01 -16.83 35.25
N ASN A 169 -11.87 -16.42 35.78
CA ASN A 169 -11.68 -15.10 36.38
C ASN A 169 -10.42 -14.44 35.79
N PRO A 170 -10.54 -13.30 35.08
CA PRO A 170 -9.40 -12.58 34.52
C PRO A 170 -8.38 -12.16 35.58
N ASP A 171 -8.81 -11.80 36.79
CA ASP A 171 -7.91 -11.39 37.88
C ASP A 171 -7.02 -12.52 38.42
N LEU A 172 -7.30 -13.79 38.09
CA LEU A 172 -6.44 -14.92 38.44
C LEU A 172 -5.38 -15.23 37.38
N GLU A 173 -5.59 -14.81 36.13
CA GLU A 173 -4.67 -15.06 35.01
C GLU A 173 -3.81 -13.84 34.67
N ILE A 174 -4.17 -12.66 35.20
CA ILE A 174 -3.57 -11.39 34.79
C ILE A 174 -2.06 -11.30 34.99
N GLU A 175 -1.54 -11.76 36.14
CA GLU A 175 -0.10 -11.70 36.45
C GLU A 175 0.70 -12.54 35.44
N LYS A 176 0.26 -13.78 35.19
CA LYS A 176 0.86 -14.64 34.17
C LYS A 176 0.84 -14.00 32.78
N LYS A 177 -0.27 -13.33 32.43
CA LYS A 177 -0.43 -12.66 31.13
C LYS A 177 0.46 -11.43 31.00
N ILE A 178 0.70 -10.70 32.08
CA ILE A 178 1.69 -9.61 32.14
C ILE A 178 3.10 -10.16 31.95
N ASP A 179 3.47 -11.26 32.60
CA ASP A 179 4.78 -11.89 32.41
C ASP A 179 5.00 -12.38 30.98
N GLU A 180 3.96 -12.94 30.36
CA GLU A 180 3.96 -13.30 28.93
C GLU A 180 4.18 -12.07 28.05
N ALA A 181 3.46 -10.98 28.32
CA ALA A 181 3.59 -9.73 27.59
C ALA A 181 4.99 -9.12 27.73
N GLN A 182 5.57 -9.17 28.94
CA GLN A 182 6.91 -8.67 29.23
C GLN A 182 7.98 -9.42 28.44
N ARG A 183 7.85 -10.75 28.30
CA ARG A 183 8.75 -11.54 27.44
C ARG A 183 8.56 -11.22 25.97
N GLU A 184 7.31 -11.08 25.52
CA GLU A 184 7.00 -10.79 24.13
C GLU A 184 7.50 -9.41 23.67
N ILE A 185 7.34 -8.36 24.48
CA ILE A 185 7.85 -7.03 24.11
C ILE A 185 9.37 -7.08 23.92
N GLU A 186 10.11 -7.77 24.78
CA GLU A 186 11.57 -7.91 24.65
C GLU A 186 11.98 -8.68 23.39
N ILE A 187 11.21 -9.70 23.00
CA ILE A 187 11.37 -10.38 21.71
C ILE A 187 11.18 -9.39 20.56
N TYR A 188 10.12 -8.58 20.60
CA TYR A 188 9.83 -7.62 19.55
C TYR A 188 10.82 -6.46 19.49
N ILE A 189 11.34 -5.97 20.62
CA ILE A 189 12.47 -5.04 20.65
C ILE A 189 13.67 -5.66 19.92
N THR A 190 14.03 -6.89 20.24
CA THR A 190 15.15 -7.59 19.59
C THR A 190 14.93 -7.77 18.10
N ARG A 191 13.71 -8.12 17.68
CA ARG A 191 13.35 -8.21 16.25
C ARG A 191 13.40 -6.84 15.57
N MET A 192 13.02 -5.76 16.25
CA MET A 192 13.18 -4.38 15.76
C MET A 192 14.65 -3.97 15.65
N GLU A 193 15.52 -4.41 16.54
CA GLU A 193 16.96 -4.16 16.41
C GLU A 193 17.51 -4.78 15.12
N ASN A 194 17.13 -6.04 14.85
CA ASN A 194 17.50 -6.76 13.64
C ASN A 194 16.90 -6.12 12.37
N PHE A 195 15.64 -5.71 12.43
CA PHE A 195 14.92 -5.16 11.27
C PHE A 195 15.34 -3.72 10.94
N SER A 196 15.52 -2.87 11.95
CA SER A 196 15.92 -1.48 11.77
C SER A 196 17.42 -1.29 11.61
N GLY A 197 18.24 -2.23 12.06
CA GLY A 197 19.70 -2.11 12.14
C GLY A 197 20.18 -1.13 13.23
N PHE A 198 19.29 -0.66 14.11
CA PHE A 198 19.63 0.18 15.26
C PHE A 198 19.55 -0.64 16.55
N LYS A 199 20.43 -0.37 17.52
CA LYS A 199 20.25 -0.91 18.87
C LYS A 199 19.20 -0.12 19.62
N ARG A 200 18.47 -0.77 20.54
CA ARG A 200 17.52 -0.10 21.44
C ARG A 200 18.19 1.08 22.16
N GLY A 201 17.47 2.18 22.32
CA GLY A 201 17.97 3.43 22.93
C GLY A 201 18.90 4.27 22.04
N THR A 202 19.38 3.76 20.90
CA THR A 202 20.21 4.58 19.97
C THR A 202 19.37 5.48 19.07
N ILE A 203 18.08 5.20 18.96
CA ILE A 203 17.09 5.95 18.19
C ILE A 203 15.73 5.82 18.88
N GLY A 204 14.87 6.82 18.67
CA GLY A 204 13.56 6.90 19.29
C GLY A 204 13.65 7.07 20.80
N ASN A 205 12.63 6.59 21.49
CA ASN A 205 12.35 6.91 22.90
C ASN A 205 12.33 5.65 23.80
N TYR A 206 12.98 4.56 23.37
CA TYR A 206 13.16 3.39 24.24
C TYR A 206 13.93 3.75 25.51
N GLN A 207 13.41 3.31 26.65
CA GLN A 207 14.05 3.44 27.96
C GLN A 207 14.24 2.04 28.56
N GLU A 208 15.44 1.75 29.07
CA GLU A 208 15.71 0.47 29.74
C GLU A 208 14.80 0.27 30.96
N GLY A 209 14.43 -0.98 31.22
CA GLY A 209 13.54 -1.33 32.33
C GLY A 209 12.06 -1.04 32.07
N LEU A 210 11.61 -1.03 30.82
CA LEU A 210 10.20 -0.89 30.45
C LEU A 210 9.36 -1.96 31.15
N LEU A 211 8.31 -1.56 31.87
CA LEU A 211 7.39 -2.47 32.54
C LEU A 211 6.03 -2.51 31.84
N ILE A 212 5.48 -3.72 31.67
CA ILE A 212 4.12 -3.90 31.21
C ILE A 212 3.17 -4.02 32.40
N HIS A 213 2.09 -3.25 32.35
CA HIS A 213 0.96 -3.36 33.27
C HIS A 213 -0.34 -3.53 32.51
N CYS A 214 -1.41 -3.85 33.24
CA CYS A 214 -2.72 -4.03 32.65
C CYS A 214 -3.84 -3.67 33.62
N PHE A 215 -4.51 -2.56 33.32
CA PHE A 215 -5.69 -2.07 34.02
C PHE A 215 -6.54 -1.21 33.06
N PHE A 216 -7.82 -1.08 33.35
CA PHE A 216 -8.69 -0.15 32.62
C PHE A 216 -8.29 1.28 32.96
N ASP A 217 -7.60 1.94 32.05
CA ASP A 217 -7.21 3.34 32.21
C ASP A 217 -8.47 4.24 32.16
N PRO A 218 -8.77 5.00 33.22
CA PRO A 218 -9.93 5.88 33.25
C PRO A 218 -9.97 6.94 32.15
N TRP A 219 -8.81 7.34 31.64
CA TRP A 219 -8.66 8.44 30.67
C TRP A 219 -8.24 7.97 29.28
N TYR A 220 -8.27 6.66 29.05
CA TYR A 220 -7.86 6.09 27.78
C TYR A 220 -8.90 6.37 26.67
N ASP A 221 -8.39 6.84 25.53
CA ASP A 221 -9.16 7.13 24.32
C ASP A 221 -8.84 6.12 23.20
N GLU A 222 -9.86 5.35 22.82
CA GLU A 222 -9.79 4.38 21.73
C GLU A 222 -9.69 5.01 20.34
N LYS A 223 -10.01 6.31 20.22
CA LYS A 223 -9.81 7.05 18.96
C LYS A 223 -8.37 7.52 18.78
N SER A 224 -7.52 7.34 19.78
CA SER A 224 -6.11 7.69 19.68
C SER A 224 -5.40 6.89 18.57
N SER A 225 -4.32 7.46 18.04
CA SER A 225 -3.46 6.78 17.07
C SER A 225 -2.89 5.46 17.59
N PHE A 226 -2.80 5.29 18.92
CA PHE A 226 -2.21 4.14 19.60
C PHE A 226 -3.24 3.39 20.46
N TRP A 227 -4.40 3.07 19.89
CA TRP A 227 -5.41 2.27 20.59
C TRP A 227 -4.85 0.94 21.11
N GLY A 228 -5.48 0.41 22.15
CA GLY A 228 -5.14 -0.80 22.87
C GLY A 228 -4.17 -0.62 24.02
N VAL A 229 -3.42 0.49 24.04
CA VAL A 229 -2.32 0.73 24.98
C VAL A 229 -2.25 2.20 25.42
N SER A 230 -1.73 2.42 26.62
CA SER A 230 -1.30 3.73 27.13
C SER A 230 0.18 3.63 27.51
N PHE A 231 1.03 4.49 26.96
CA PHE A 231 2.44 4.60 27.39
C PHE A 231 2.60 5.79 28.32
N TYR A 232 3.20 5.57 29.49
CA TYR A 232 3.50 6.61 30.49
C TYR A 232 5.02 6.79 30.59
N PRO A 233 5.62 7.73 29.82
CA PRO A 233 7.07 7.85 29.69
C PRO A 233 7.80 8.13 31.01
N ILE A 234 7.17 8.88 31.93
CA ILE A 234 7.78 9.24 33.23
C ILE A 234 7.97 8.01 34.11
N LEU A 235 7.06 7.04 34.03
CA LEU A 235 7.11 5.81 34.82
C LEU A 235 7.80 4.67 34.06
N ASN A 236 8.10 4.87 32.78
CA ASN A 236 8.51 3.83 31.84
C ASN A 236 7.57 2.61 31.88
N ILE A 237 6.25 2.87 31.87
CA ILE A 237 5.21 1.83 31.93
C ILE A 237 4.37 1.85 30.67
N LEU A 238 4.18 0.67 30.08
CA LEU A 238 3.23 0.40 29.01
C LEU A 238 2.03 -0.35 29.57
N ASN A 239 0.88 0.33 29.64
CA ASN A 239 -0.38 -0.27 30.08
C ASN A 239 -1.16 -0.82 28.87
N LEU A 240 -1.39 -2.14 28.84
CA LEU A 240 -2.32 -2.78 27.91
C LEU A 240 -3.74 -2.75 28.49
N GLN A 241 -4.75 -2.38 27.69
CA GLN A 241 -6.12 -2.48 28.20
C GLN A 241 -6.52 -3.95 28.41
N PRO A 242 -7.27 -4.28 29.48
CA PRO A 242 -7.54 -5.67 29.87
C PRO A 242 -8.12 -6.59 28.80
N PRO A 243 -9.08 -6.19 27.94
CA PRO A 243 -9.57 -7.08 26.90
C PRO A 243 -8.43 -7.56 25.98
N TYR A 244 -7.49 -6.69 25.64
CA TYR A 244 -6.43 -7.04 24.71
C TYR A 244 -5.41 -7.98 25.32
N ILE A 245 -5.19 -7.94 26.64
CA ILE A 245 -4.20 -8.86 27.25
C ILE A 245 -4.62 -10.33 27.16
N PHE A 246 -5.94 -10.60 27.14
CA PHE A 246 -6.50 -11.95 27.09
C PHE A 246 -6.74 -12.47 25.66
N PHE A 247 -6.49 -11.65 24.63
CA PHE A 247 -6.47 -12.07 23.24
C PHE A 247 -5.03 -12.09 22.70
N ASP A 248 -4.42 -13.27 22.74
CA ASP A 248 -2.97 -13.46 22.60
C ASP A 248 -2.40 -12.85 21.30
N VAL A 249 -3.06 -13.07 20.17
CA VAL A 249 -2.58 -12.60 18.86
C VAL A 249 -2.69 -11.09 18.75
N LEU A 250 -3.77 -10.51 19.28
CA LEU A 250 -3.96 -9.07 19.24
C LEU A 250 -3.04 -8.34 20.22
N ARG A 251 -2.82 -8.92 21.42
CA ARG A 251 -1.79 -8.49 22.37
C ARG A 251 -0.43 -8.40 21.69
N ARG A 252 -0.02 -9.46 21.00
CA ARG A 252 1.25 -9.53 20.28
C ARG A 252 1.36 -8.47 19.20
N GLY A 253 0.31 -8.24 18.42
CA GLY A 253 0.25 -7.16 17.43
C GLY A 253 0.43 -5.77 18.06
N LEU A 254 -0.26 -5.49 19.16
CA LEU A 254 -0.14 -4.22 19.90
C LEU A 254 1.28 -4.04 20.46
N LEU A 255 1.86 -5.08 21.07
CA LEU A 255 3.23 -5.03 21.60
C LEU A 255 4.27 -4.84 20.49
N ALA A 256 4.10 -5.50 19.33
CA ALA A 256 4.96 -5.31 18.18
C ALA A 256 4.89 -3.87 17.64
N ARG A 257 3.70 -3.24 17.64
CA ARG A 257 3.55 -1.83 17.28
C ARG A 257 4.25 -0.90 18.25
N GLU A 258 4.12 -1.13 19.56
CA GLU A 258 4.82 -0.30 20.55
C GLU A 258 6.33 -0.52 20.53
N ALA A 259 6.79 -1.76 20.30
CA ALA A 259 8.20 -2.03 20.01
C ALA A 259 8.68 -1.16 18.83
N ALA A 260 7.93 -1.11 17.73
CA ALA A 260 8.27 -0.25 16.60
C ALA A 260 8.27 1.24 16.96
N ARG A 261 7.26 1.70 17.72
CA ARG A 261 7.16 3.08 18.20
C ARG A 261 8.39 3.53 18.99
N PHE A 262 8.96 2.64 19.81
CA PHE A 262 10.16 2.97 20.58
C PHE A 262 11.41 3.21 19.72
N PHE A 263 11.44 2.72 18.48
CA PHE A 263 12.49 3.00 17.50
C PHE A 263 12.16 4.21 16.60
N THR A 264 10.93 4.72 16.66
CA THR A 264 10.51 5.87 15.86
C THR A 264 11.19 7.15 16.38
N PRO A 265 11.89 7.92 15.52
CA PRO A 265 12.55 9.16 15.92
C PRO A 265 11.54 10.21 16.40
N GLY A 266 11.91 10.99 17.42
CA GLY A 266 11.06 12.05 18.00
C GLY A 266 10.48 13.03 16.96
N ILE A 267 11.24 13.30 15.89
CA ILE A 267 10.82 14.17 14.79
C ILE A 267 9.52 13.72 14.08
N MET A 268 9.16 12.44 14.21
CA MET A 268 7.94 11.85 13.63
C MET A 268 6.75 11.82 14.60
N GLU A 269 6.92 12.14 15.88
CA GLU A 269 5.84 11.95 16.87
C GLU A 269 4.59 12.77 16.55
N LYS A 270 4.76 13.97 15.99
CA LYS A 270 3.65 14.85 15.58
C LYS A 270 3.27 14.73 14.11
N MET A 271 3.95 13.85 13.36
CA MET A 271 3.63 13.63 11.96
C MET A 271 2.28 12.92 11.83
N GLU A 272 1.42 13.44 10.96
CA GLU A 272 0.15 12.77 10.61
C GLU A 272 0.44 11.33 10.16
N ARG A 273 -0.30 10.36 10.71
CA ARG A 273 -0.20 8.93 10.36
C ARG A 273 1.17 8.29 10.60
N SER A 274 1.97 8.83 11.52
CA SER A 274 3.22 8.17 11.96
C SER A 274 3.01 6.73 12.41
N TYR A 275 1.83 6.43 12.97
CA TYR A 275 1.41 5.09 13.38
C TYR A 275 1.37 4.07 12.22
N GLU A 276 1.16 4.48 10.97
CA GLU A 276 1.15 3.54 9.82
C GLU A 276 2.54 2.93 9.59
N GLN A 277 3.62 3.68 9.84
CA GLN A 277 4.98 3.14 9.78
C GLN A 277 5.19 2.09 10.87
N MET A 278 4.67 2.37 12.07
CA MET A 278 4.78 1.47 13.22
C MET A 278 3.95 0.20 13.00
N ASP A 279 2.76 0.32 12.42
CA ASP A 279 1.91 -0.82 12.05
C ASP A 279 2.57 -1.68 10.96
N TYR A 280 3.25 -1.07 9.98
CA TYR A 280 4.08 -1.80 9.01
C TYR A 280 5.26 -2.50 9.67
N CYS A 281 5.96 -1.85 10.60
CA CYS A 281 7.06 -2.48 11.33
C CYS A 281 6.56 -3.65 12.18
N ALA A 282 5.41 -3.50 12.86
CA ALA A 282 4.75 -4.58 13.58
C ALA A 282 4.46 -5.76 12.65
N TYR A 283 3.85 -5.51 11.49
CA TYR A 283 3.61 -6.53 10.47
C TYR A 283 4.88 -7.30 10.07
N LYS A 284 6.04 -6.63 10.03
CA LYS A 284 7.33 -7.23 9.66
C LYS A 284 8.00 -8.06 10.75
N ILE A 285 7.79 -7.70 12.01
CA ILE A 285 8.43 -8.38 13.15
C ILE A 285 7.53 -9.43 13.82
N LEU A 286 6.26 -9.53 13.43
CA LEU A 286 5.33 -10.57 13.87
C LEU A 286 5.58 -11.90 13.13
N ASP A 287 5.13 -13.00 13.72
CA ASP A 287 5.13 -14.30 13.04
C ASP A 287 4.03 -14.37 11.96
N ASP A 288 4.17 -15.24 10.95
CA ASP A 288 3.36 -15.24 9.72
C ASP A 288 1.84 -15.09 9.95
N PHE A 289 1.23 -15.92 10.81
CA PHE A 289 -0.22 -15.86 11.06
C PHE A 289 -0.64 -14.62 11.85
N GLU A 290 0.26 -14.09 12.66
CA GLU A 290 0.01 -12.90 13.49
C GLU A 290 0.10 -11.65 12.64
N ALA A 291 1.08 -11.60 11.73
CA ALA A 291 1.21 -10.57 10.72
C ALA A 291 -0.02 -10.56 9.79
N GLU A 292 -0.49 -11.74 9.33
CA GLU A 292 -1.72 -11.84 8.52
C GLU A 292 -2.96 -11.33 9.27
N PHE A 293 -3.08 -11.62 10.58
CA PHE A 293 -4.19 -11.11 11.38
C PHE A 293 -4.07 -9.59 11.61
N TRP A 294 -2.87 -9.10 11.89
CA TRP A 294 -2.58 -7.68 12.10
C TRP A 294 -2.87 -6.83 10.86
N ASP A 295 -2.67 -7.38 9.65
CA ASP A 295 -3.07 -6.79 8.36
C ASP A 295 -4.59 -6.49 8.27
N PHE A 296 -5.41 -7.05 9.15
CA PHE A 296 -6.83 -6.68 9.28
C PHE A 296 -7.09 -5.89 10.57
N ALA A 297 -6.55 -6.35 11.69
CA ALA A 297 -6.92 -5.88 13.01
C ALA A 297 -6.31 -4.53 13.42
N ARG A 298 -5.17 -4.12 12.84
CA ARG A 298 -4.41 -2.92 13.26
C ARG A 298 -5.24 -1.64 13.36
N HIS A 299 -6.29 -1.53 12.55
CA HIS A 299 -7.09 -0.32 12.42
C HIS A 299 -7.89 0.00 13.69
N GLY A 300 -8.27 -1.02 14.48
CA GLY A 300 -9.22 -0.85 15.58
C GLY A 300 -10.47 -0.07 15.13
N LEU A 301 -10.76 1.05 15.79
CA LEU A 301 -11.87 1.95 15.43
C LEU A 301 -11.46 3.13 14.51
N ARG A 302 -10.22 3.18 14.00
CA ARG A 302 -9.72 4.29 13.16
C ARG A 302 -10.21 4.17 11.71
N GLU A 303 -11.34 4.80 11.42
CA GLU A 303 -11.95 4.79 10.07
C GLU A 303 -11.04 5.41 8.98
N GLU A 304 -10.21 6.39 9.32
CA GLU A 304 -9.24 6.98 8.38
C GLU A 304 -8.22 5.96 7.87
N SER A 305 -7.69 5.13 8.77
CA SER A 305 -6.71 4.10 8.42
C SER A 305 -7.32 2.97 7.59
N LYS A 306 -8.63 2.74 7.67
CA LYS A 306 -9.33 1.78 6.78
C LYS A 306 -9.39 2.26 5.34
N ARG A 307 -9.23 3.56 5.08
CA ARG A 307 -9.22 4.16 3.72
C ARG A 307 -7.81 4.24 3.14
N PHE A 308 -6.77 4.20 3.97
CA PHE A 308 -5.38 4.31 3.58
C PHE A 308 -4.63 3.01 3.84
N ASP A 309 -4.13 2.38 2.79
CA ASP A 309 -3.43 1.10 2.91
C ASP A 309 -1.94 1.30 3.27
N GLY A 310 -1.68 1.65 4.53
CA GLY A 310 -0.34 1.99 5.00
C GLY A 310 0.68 0.85 4.87
N ILE A 311 0.28 -0.40 5.16
CA ILE A 311 1.17 -1.57 5.03
C ILE A 311 1.62 -1.73 3.57
N ASN A 312 0.68 -1.73 2.61
CA ASN A 312 1.05 -1.89 1.21
C ASN A 312 1.87 -0.71 0.69
N TYR A 313 1.59 0.52 1.15
CA TYR A 313 2.42 1.69 0.84
C TYR A 313 3.89 1.46 1.26
N TYR A 314 4.16 1.03 2.49
CA TYR A 314 5.53 0.78 2.94
C TYR A 314 6.17 -0.45 2.30
N LEU A 315 5.40 -1.50 2.00
CA LEU A 315 5.88 -2.66 1.25
C LEU A 315 6.30 -2.28 -0.18
N GLU A 316 5.57 -1.36 -0.83
CA GLU A 316 5.93 -0.84 -2.14
C GLU A 316 7.27 -0.09 -2.07
N TRP A 317 7.44 0.80 -1.09
CA TRP A 317 8.70 1.53 -0.92
C TRP A 317 9.87 0.64 -0.53
N GLU A 318 9.67 -0.37 0.31
CA GLU A 318 10.70 -1.37 0.60
C GLU A 318 11.07 -2.18 -0.66
N ALA A 319 10.10 -2.53 -1.51
CA ALA A 319 10.38 -3.18 -2.78
C ALA A 319 11.19 -2.28 -3.74
N ILE A 320 10.99 -0.96 -3.66
CA ILE A 320 11.74 0.03 -4.44
C ILE A 320 13.12 0.31 -3.84
N VAL A 321 13.24 0.61 -2.55
CA VAL A 321 14.49 1.03 -1.89
C VAL A 321 15.37 -0.17 -1.51
N GLY A 322 14.79 -1.35 -1.33
CA GLY A 322 15.42 -2.58 -0.87
C GLY A 322 15.19 -2.87 0.61
N ARG A 323 15.70 -4.02 1.08
CA ARG A 323 15.48 -4.54 2.45
C ARG A 323 15.97 -3.60 3.56
N ASP A 324 16.96 -2.75 3.28
CA ASP A 324 17.47 -1.74 4.24
C ASP A 324 16.63 -0.45 4.26
N PHE A 325 15.44 -0.45 3.65
CA PHE A 325 14.57 0.71 3.58
C PHE A 325 14.35 1.35 4.95
N LEU A 326 13.97 0.55 5.97
CA LEU A 326 13.73 1.06 7.32
C LEU A 326 15.01 1.65 7.93
N ASN A 327 16.14 0.99 7.80
CA ASN A 327 17.41 1.51 8.29
C ASN A 327 17.76 2.87 7.67
N LYS A 328 17.62 2.97 6.33
CA LYS A 328 17.91 4.20 5.58
C LYS A 328 16.99 5.34 5.97
N ILE A 329 15.67 5.12 6.08
CA ILE A 329 14.73 6.18 6.45
C ILE A 329 14.98 6.66 7.88
N LEU A 330 15.15 5.74 8.83
CA LEU A 330 15.43 6.06 10.23
C LEU A 330 16.76 6.80 10.40
N SER A 331 17.80 6.40 9.67
CA SER A 331 19.10 7.09 9.63
C SER A 331 18.97 8.53 9.13
N ARG A 332 18.20 8.76 8.06
CA ARG A 332 17.95 10.11 7.53
C ARG A 332 17.18 10.97 8.51
N LEU A 333 16.11 10.44 9.12
CA LEU A 333 15.32 11.15 10.12
C LEU A 333 16.14 11.51 11.36
N LYS A 334 16.98 10.59 11.86
CA LYS A 334 17.92 10.86 12.95
C LYS A 334 18.90 11.99 12.59
N SER A 335 19.37 12.05 11.34
CA SER A 335 20.23 13.13 10.87
C SER A 335 19.50 14.48 10.81
N ILE A 336 18.24 14.49 10.38
CA ILE A 336 17.42 15.71 10.26
C ILE A 336 17.02 16.25 11.65
N ASN A 337 16.78 15.36 12.61
CA ASN A 337 16.45 15.69 13.99
C ASN A 337 17.50 16.58 14.70
N ARG A 338 18.70 16.74 14.12
CA ARG A 338 19.74 17.64 14.63
C ARG A 338 19.41 19.13 14.44
N PHE A 339 18.59 19.48 13.46
CA PHE A 339 18.30 20.88 13.11
C PHE A 339 16.80 21.16 12.96
N LYS A 340 15.95 20.14 13.05
CA LYS A 340 14.49 20.29 13.00
C LYS A 340 13.85 19.39 14.06
N SER A 341 12.87 19.94 14.79
CA SER A 341 12.17 19.22 15.86
C SER A 341 11.02 18.35 15.37
N GLU A 342 10.44 18.66 14.21
CA GLU A 342 9.24 18.00 13.68
C GLU A 342 9.25 17.95 12.14
N ILE A 343 8.63 16.94 11.54
CA ILE A 343 8.34 16.90 10.10
C ILE A 343 6.85 16.69 9.84
N ASN A 344 6.39 17.18 8.70
CA ASN A 344 5.08 16.80 8.16
C ASN A 344 5.20 15.60 7.19
N PHE A 345 4.06 15.03 6.80
CA PHE A 345 4.01 13.85 5.93
C PHE A 345 4.60 14.11 4.52
N ALA A 346 4.43 15.31 3.96
CA ALA A 346 4.98 15.64 2.64
C ALA A 346 6.51 15.69 2.66
N GLU A 347 7.10 16.19 3.73
CA GLU A 347 8.56 16.17 3.94
C GLU A 347 9.07 14.74 4.14
N TYR A 348 8.36 13.92 4.92
CA TYR A 348 8.66 12.49 5.05
C TYR A 348 8.65 11.78 3.68
N GLN A 349 7.62 12.02 2.87
CA GLN A 349 7.51 11.48 1.52
C GLN A 349 8.71 11.90 0.65
N SER A 350 9.13 13.17 0.71
CA SER A 350 10.30 13.65 -0.04
C SER A 350 11.59 12.91 0.35
N ILE A 351 11.75 12.55 1.63
CA ILE A 351 12.89 11.73 2.07
C ILE A 351 12.79 10.31 1.50
N VAL A 352 11.61 9.70 1.54
CA VAL A 352 11.36 8.37 0.95
C VAL A 352 11.65 8.37 -0.56
N ASP A 353 11.15 9.37 -1.29
CA ASP A 353 11.37 9.54 -2.73
C ASP A 353 12.85 9.70 -3.05
N SER A 354 13.58 10.48 -2.24
CA SER A 354 15.04 10.64 -2.38
C SER A 354 15.79 9.32 -2.18
N LEU A 355 15.35 8.47 -1.25
CA LEU A 355 15.92 7.13 -1.08
C LEU A 355 15.61 6.23 -2.29
N ALA A 356 14.43 6.39 -2.90
CA ALA A 356 14.06 5.69 -4.11
C ALA A 356 14.82 6.19 -5.35
N LEU A 357 15.28 7.43 -5.39
CA LEU A 357 16.13 7.92 -6.48
C LEU A 357 17.53 7.29 -6.49
N LYS A 358 17.97 6.66 -5.39
CA LYS A 358 19.28 6.01 -5.35
C LYS A 358 19.32 4.82 -6.31
N PRO A 359 20.32 4.74 -7.20
CA PRO A 359 20.48 3.59 -8.06
C PRO A 359 20.82 2.32 -7.27
N LYS A 360 20.41 1.16 -7.79
CA LYS A 360 20.64 -0.12 -7.13
C LYS A 360 21.15 -1.15 -8.14
N ARG A 361 22.41 -1.57 -7.93
CA ARG A 361 22.95 -2.75 -8.59
C ARG A 361 22.22 -4.00 -8.11
N ILE A 362 21.89 -4.86 -9.06
CA ILE A 362 21.18 -6.11 -8.81
C ILE A 362 22.06 -7.18 -9.36
N GLU A 363 22.39 -8.14 -8.51
CA GLU A 363 23.05 -9.37 -8.89
C GLU A 363 21.98 -10.37 -9.37
N LEU A 364 22.19 -11.07 -10.46
CA LEU A 364 21.31 -12.17 -10.88
C LEU A 364 22.19 -13.38 -11.12
N ASN A 365 21.81 -14.52 -10.54
CA ASN A 365 22.50 -15.77 -10.86
C ASN A 365 22.04 -16.32 -12.24
N PRO A 366 22.71 -17.34 -12.79
CA PRO A 366 22.37 -17.87 -14.11
C PRO A 366 20.93 -18.43 -14.21
N GLU A 367 20.42 -19.04 -13.13
CA GLU A 367 19.06 -19.59 -13.08
C GLU A 367 17.99 -18.48 -13.07
N GLU A 368 18.25 -17.40 -12.32
CA GLU A 368 17.43 -16.19 -12.26
C GLU A 368 17.34 -15.52 -13.63
N LEU A 369 18.49 -15.34 -14.31
CA LEU A 369 18.54 -14.79 -15.67
C LEU A 369 17.84 -15.71 -16.67
N SER A 370 18.00 -17.02 -16.56
CA SER A 370 17.28 -18.00 -17.40
C SER A 370 15.76 -17.87 -17.28
N ILE A 371 15.24 -17.80 -16.04
CA ILE A 371 13.81 -17.55 -15.81
C ILE A 371 13.37 -16.21 -16.39
N LEU A 372 14.19 -15.17 -16.23
CA LEU A 372 13.88 -13.83 -16.72
C LEU A 372 13.79 -13.76 -18.25
N ASN A 373 14.67 -14.47 -18.97
CA ASN A 373 14.60 -14.64 -20.43
C ASN A 373 13.27 -15.28 -20.87
N PHE A 374 12.82 -16.35 -20.21
CA PHE A 374 11.53 -16.95 -20.56
C PHE A 374 10.33 -16.06 -20.21
N LEU A 375 10.45 -15.27 -19.14
CA LEU A 375 9.42 -14.33 -18.73
C LEU A 375 9.30 -13.15 -19.71
N SER A 376 10.40 -12.63 -20.26
CA SER A 376 10.35 -11.55 -21.24
C SER A 376 9.61 -11.96 -22.51
N GLU A 377 9.77 -13.21 -22.95
CA GLU A 377 9.04 -13.77 -24.10
C GLU A 377 7.59 -14.16 -23.76
N LYS A 378 7.37 -14.78 -22.60
CA LYS A 378 6.05 -15.32 -22.18
C LYS A 378 5.74 -14.94 -20.73
N PRO A 379 5.28 -13.71 -20.47
CA PRO A 379 5.11 -13.17 -19.10
C PRO A 379 4.18 -13.98 -18.18
N LEU A 380 3.14 -14.60 -18.75
CA LEU A 380 2.14 -15.39 -18.02
C LEU A 380 2.44 -16.90 -17.94
N ILE A 381 3.65 -17.34 -18.33
CA ILE A 381 4.04 -18.75 -18.21
C ILE A 381 3.89 -19.26 -16.77
N SER A 382 3.30 -20.44 -16.60
CA SER A 382 3.09 -21.05 -15.28
C SER A 382 4.42 -21.51 -14.66
N ALA A 383 4.45 -21.70 -13.34
CA ALA A 383 5.61 -22.28 -12.67
C ALA A 383 5.96 -23.69 -13.20
N SER A 384 4.95 -24.48 -13.58
CA SER A 384 5.16 -25.77 -14.26
C SER A 384 5.76 -25.61 -15.65
N GLY A 385 5.31 -24.63 -16.44
CA GLY A 385 5.87 -24.35 -17.77
C GLY A 385 7.33 -23.87 -17.69
N LEU A 386 7.65 -23.03 -16.71
CA LEU A 386 9.03 -22.62 -16.43
C LEU A 386 9.89 -23.80 -16.01
N SER A 387 9.40 -24.65 -15.09
CA SER A 387 10.08 -25.87 -14.64
C SER A 387 10.43 -26.79 -15.81
N GLN A 388 9.51 -27.00 -16.76
CA GLN A 388 9.77 -27.79 -17.97
C GLN A 388 10.82 -27.14 -18.89
N LYS A 389 10.88 -25.81 -18.94
CA LYS A 389 11.81 -25.07 -19.81
C LYS A 389 13.21 -24.94 -19.23
N THR A 390 13.32 -24.80 -17.91
CA THR A 390 14.59 -24.62 -17.21
C THR A 390 15.18 -25.92 -16.67
N GLY A 391 14.38 -27.00 -16.58
CA GLY A 391 14.79 -28.26 -15.94
C GLY A 391 14.79 -28.21 -14.41
N LEU A 392 14.38 -27.08 -13.80
CA LEU A 392 14.34 -26.90 -12.35
C LEU A 392 13.05 -27.48 -11.76
N SER A 393 13.09 -27.85 -10.47
CA SER A 393 11.87 -28.28 -9.75
C SER A 393 10.86 -27.13 -9.60
N ILE A 394 9.55 -27.44 -9.55
CA ILE A 394 8.49 -26.43 -9.32
C ILE A 394 8.73 -25.61 -8.04
N PRO A 395 9.08 -26.21 -6.87
CA PRO A 395 9.43 -25.45 -5.68
C PRO A 395 10.60 -24.48 -5.89
N THR A 396 11.64 -24.90 -6.61
CA THR A 396 12.79 -24.05 -6.95
C THR A 396 12.35 -22.87 -7.82
N VAL A 397 11.56 -23.11 -8.87
CA VAL A 397 11.03 -22.05 -9.74
C VAL A 397 10.18 -21.05 -8.94
N GLN A 398 9.31 -21.53 -8.04
CA GLN A 398 8.50 -20.64 -7.19
C GLN A 398 9.38 -19.78 -6.28
N LYS A 399 10.43 -20.37 -5.68
CA LYS A 399 11.42 -19.64 -4.87
C LYS A 399 12.15 -18.59 -5.70
N LEU A 400 12.59 -18.92 -6.93
CA LEU A 400 13.29 -17.99 -7.82
C LEU A 400 12.37 -16.85 -8.28
N LEU A 401 11.11 -17.13 -8.64
CA LEU A 401 10.12 -16.10 -8.97
C LEU A 401 9.88 -15.14 -7.79
N LYS A 402 9.76 -15.69 -6.57
CA LYS A 402 9.66 -14.86 -5.35
C LYS A 402 10.93 -14.03 -5.14
N THR A 403 12.10 -14.61 -5.41
CA THR A 403 13.40 -13.92 -5.27
C THR A 403 13.53 -12.79 -6.28
N LEU A 404 13.25 -13.01 -7.57
CA LEU A 404 13.23 -11.98 -8.62
C LEU A 404 12.25 -10.84 -8.30
N ARG A 405 11.05 -11.18 -7.80
CA ARG A 405 10.08 -10.18 -7.34
C ARG A 405 10.62 -9.32 -6.19
N LEU A 406 11.35 -9.90 -5.25
CA LEU A 406 11.89 -9.17 -4.09
C LEU A 406 13.19 -8.42 -4.40
N LYS A 407 14.07 -9.01 -5.21
CA LYS A 407 15.42 -8.51 -5.49
C LYS A 407 15.37 -7.41 -6.54
N ALA A 408 14.62 -7.67 -7.60
CA ALA A 408 14.60 -6.91 -8.83
C ALA A 408 13.21 -6.34 -9.19
N ASN A 409 12.26 -6.43 -8.27
CA ASN A 409 10.90 -5.96 -8.44
C ASN A 409 10.37 -6.31 -9.84
N ILE A 410 10.43 -7.59 -10.21
CA ILE A 410 9.96 -8.08 -11.51
C ILE A 410 8.58 -8.67 -11.32
N TRP A 411 7.61 -8.24 -12.11
CA TRP A 411 6.28 -8.84 -12.12
C TRP A 411 5.64 -8.79 -13.51
N PRO A 412 4.75 -9.73 -13.84
CA PRO A 412 3.94 -9.63 -15.03
C PRO A 412 2.92 -8.52 -14.90
N SER A 413 2.85 -7.66 -15.90
CA SER A 413 1.92 -6.54 -16.03
C SER A 413 1.07 -6.70 -17.29
N LEU A 414 0.09 -5.81 -17.46
CA LEU A 414 -0.74 -5.73 -18.65
C LEU A 414 -0.54 -4.39 -19.34
N LEU A 415 -0.14 -4.45 -20.61
CA LEU A 415 -0.25 -3.33 -21.53
C LEU A 415 -1.67 -3.29 -22.09
N VAL A 416 -2.24 -2.10 -22.21
CA VAL A 416 -3.64 -1.93 -22.62
C VAL A 416 -3.70 -1.04 -23.85
N ASP A 417 -4.36 -1.50 -24.90
CA ASP A 417 -4.66 -0.72 -26.09
C ASP A 417 -5.88 0.17 -25.81
N LEU A 418 -5.61 1.43 -25.46
CA LEU A 418 -6.64 2.41 -25.09
C LEU A 418 -7.49 2.85 -26.28
N ASN A 419 -6.98 2.76 -27.50
CA ASN A 419 -7.77 3.06 -28.70
C ASN A 419 -8.92 2.05 -28.85
N LYS A 420 -8.71 0.78 -28.47
CA LYS A 420 -9.77 -0.23 -28.41
C LYS A 420 -10.78 0.00 -27.29
N LEU A 421 -10.46 0.88 -26.33
CA LEU A 421 -11.37 1.34 -25.30
C LEU A 421 -12.11 2.63 -25.68
N ASN A 422 -11.99 3.11 -26.93
CA ASN A 422 -12.49 4.42 -27.38
C ASN A 422 -11.91 5.60 -26.57
N VAL A 423 -10.63 5.50 -26.20
CA VAL A 423 -9.88 6.55 -25.53
C VAL A 423 -8.68 6.92 -26.40
N THR A 424 -8.63 8.18 -26.79
CA THR A 424 -7.50 8.77 -27.52
C THR A 424 -6.50 9.33 -26.52
N CYS A 425 -5.23 9.04 -26.75
CA CYS A 425 -4.17 9.44 -25.84
C CYS A 425 -3.33 10.57 -26.43
N PHE A 426 -2.92 11.50 -25.57
CA PHE A 426 -2.07 12.63 -25.92
C PHE A 426 -0.87 12.70 -24.97
N LEU A 427 0.33 12.84 -25.53
CA LEU A 427 1.52 13.23 -24.79
C LEU A 427 1.68 14.74 -24.95
N VAL A 428 1.72 15.46 -23.84
CA VAL A 428 1.81 16.91 -23.82
C VAL A 428 3.03 17.33 -23.03
N LEU A 429 3.97 18.00 -23.67
CA LEU A 429 5.14 18.60 -23.03
C LEU A 429 4.85 20.07 -22.74
N LEU A 430 5.05 20.50 -21.50
CA LEU A 430 4.76 21.86 -21.05
C LEU A 430 6.02 22.53 -20.49
N LYS A 431 6.23 23.78 -20.87
CA LYS A 431 7.15 24.71 -20.20
C LYS A 431 6.36 25.56 -19.22
N ILE A 432 6.41 25.16 -17.95
CA ILE A 432 5.75 25.84 -16.83
C ILE A 432 6.78 26.74 -16.14
N ALA A 433 6.39 27.92 -15.66
CA ALA A 433 7.29 28.74 -14.84
C ALA A 433 7.77 27.94 -13.60
N PRO A 434 9.09 27.89 -13.27
CA PRO A 434 9.62 27.03 -12.21
C PRO A 434 8.91 27.15 -10.86
N ARG A 435 8.46 28.37 -10.49
CA ARG A 435 7.74 28.67 -9.25
C ARG A 435 6.33 28.08 -9.17
N LEU A 436 5.75 27.67 -10.30
CA LEU A 436 4.37 27.19 -10.42
C LEU A 436 4.28 25.69 -10.78
N VAL A 437 5.41 25.01 -10.97
CA VAL A 437 5.43 23.63 -11.48
C VAL A 437 4.61 22.70 -10.60
N ASN A 438 4.77 22.78 -9.28
CA ASN A 438 4.09 21.88 -8.36
C ASN A 438 2.59 22.18 -8.29
N GLU A 439 2.23 23.46 -8.18
CA GLU A 439 0.86 23.96 -8.14
C GLU A 439 0.10 23.58 -9.39
N LEU A 440 0.67 23.84 -10.57
CA LEU A 440 0.02 23.56 -11.84
C LEU A 440 -0.08 22.05 -12.11
N ILE A 441 0.94 21.26 -11.76
CA ILE A 441 0.84 19.79 -11.83
C ILE A 441 -0.33 19.27 -10.98
N ASN A 442 -0.50 19.78 -9.76
CA ASN A 442 -1.62 19.39 -8.90
C ASN A 442 -2.97 19.78 -9.50
N ILE A 443 -3.06 20.94 -10.16
CA ILE A 443 -4.29 21.36 -10.84
C ILE A 443 -4.60 20.49 -12.05
N ILE A 444 -3.60 20.20 -12.89
CA ILE A 444 -3.74 19.29 -14.02
C ILE A 444 -4.17 17.90 -13.53
N TRP A 445 -3.68 17.47 -12.36
CA TRP A 445 -4.05 16.20 -11.77
C TRP A 445 -5.54 16.09 -11.38
N PHE A 446 -6.24 17.20 -11.12
CA PHE A 446 -7.67 17.15 -10.85
C PHE A 446 -8.48 16.68 -12.07
N PHE A 447 -7.99 16.88 -13.29
CA PHE A 447 -8.68 16.42 -14.49
C PHE A 447 -8.67 14.89 -14.58
N PRO A 448 -9.80 14.18 -14.42
CA PRO A 448 -9.82 12.73 -14.17
C PRO A 448 -9.20 11.87 -15.29
N TYR A 449 -9.12 12.41 -16.51
CA TYR A 449 -8.51 11.74 -17.67
C TYR A 449 -7.03 12.09 -17.89
N CYS A 450 -6.37 12.81 -16.96
CA CYS A 450 -4.91 12.89 -16.93
C CYS A 450 -4.35 11.63 -16.26
N GLY A 451 -3.79 10.70 -17.04
CA GLY A 451 -3.36 9.39 -16.55
C GLY A 451 -1.97 9.38 -15.92
N ARG A 452 -1.06 10.24 -16.41
CA ARG A 452 0.30 10.39 -15.86
C ARG A 452 0.80 11.82 -15.97
N ILE A 453 1.61 12.24 -14.99
CA ILE A 453 2.41 13.47 -15.08
C ILE A 453 3.81 13.15 -14.59
N TYR A 454 4.82 13.57 -15.36
CA TYR A 454 6.23 13.48 -14.98
C TYR A 454 6.83 14.88 -14.95
N LYS A 455 7.67 15.14 -13.95
CA LYS A 455 8.65 16.21 -14.03
C LYS A 455 9.78 15.74 -14.93
N ILE A 456 10.23 16.64 -15.80
CA ILE A 456 11.29 16.36 -16.77
C ILE A 456 12.29 17.51 -16.78
N PHE A 457 13.51 17.23 -17.23
CA PHE A 457 14.57 18.21 -17.35
C PHE A 457 15.01 18.30 -18.82
N GLY A 458 14.87 19.47 -19.41
CA GLY A 458 15.21 19.75 -20.80
C GLY A 458 14.58 21.07 -21.24
N GLU A 459 14.17 21.14 -22.51
CA GLU A 459 13.51 22.34 -23.06
C GLU A 459 12.22 22.69 -22.32
N THR A 460 11.44 21.66 -21.98
CA THR A 460 10.21 21.70 -21.17
C THR A 460 10.45 21.06 -19.80
N ASN A 461 9.52 21.25 -18.86
CA ASN A 461 9.68 20.76 -17.47
C ASN A 461 8.52 19.93 -16.92
N ALA A 462 7.46 19.70 -17.70
CA ALA A 462 6.44 18.71 -17.40
C ALA A 462 6.04 17.90 -18.64
N LEU A 463 5.82 16.59 -18.45
CA LEU A 463 5.23 15.68 -19.43
C LEU A 463 3.91 15.14 -18.88
N CYS A 464 2.80 15.49 -19.53
CA CYS A 464 1.46 15.05 -19.18
C CYS A 464 0.96 14.01 -20.20
N TYR A 465 0.40 12.91 -19.72
CA TYR A 465 -0.24 11.88 -20.54
C TYR A 465 -1.75 11.92 -20.33
N PHE A 466 -2.46 12.51 -21.28
CA PHE A 466 -3.92 12.61 -21.26
C PHE A 466 -4.56 11.44 -22.00
N GLN A 467 -5.68 10.96 -21.49
CA GLN A 467 -6.41 9.78 -21.97
C GLN A 467 -7.87 10.16 -22.17
N VAL A 468 -8.17 10.95 -23.19
CA VAL A 468 -9.48 11.58 -23.40
C VAL A 468 -10.38 10.64 -24.21
N PRO A 469 -11.67 10.49 -23.87
CA PRO A 469 -12.62 9.76 -24.71
C PRO A 469 -12.61 10.28 -26.15
N SER A 470 -12.48 9.40 -27.14
CA SER A 470 -12.15 9.76 -28.54
C SER A 470 -13.13 10.73 -29.23
N ARG A 471 -14.32 10.97 -28.67
CA ARG A 471 -15.27 11.97 -29.18
C ARG A 471 -14.96 13.40 -28.75
N ASN A 472 -14.01 13.59 -27.84
CA ASN A 472 -13.71 14.87 -27.18
C ASN A 472 -12.24 15.27 -27.37
N GLU A 473 -11.59 14.82 -28.43
CA GLU A 473 -10.15 15.07 -28.69
C GLU A 473 -9.80 16.56 -28.68
N ASP A 474 -10.68 17.42 -29.20
CA ASP A 474 -10.50 18.87 -29.27
C ASP A 474 -10.36 19.54 -27.88
N PHE A 475 -10.84 18.88 -26.82
CA PHE A 475 -10.75 19.38 -25.45
C PHE A 475 -9.30 19.72 -25.04
N ILE A 476 -8.32 18.93 -25.47
CA ILE A 476 -6.92 19.15 -25.08
C ILE A 476 -6.43 20.51 -25.56
N HIS A 477 -6.78 20.89 -26.79
CA HIS A 477 -6.39 22.19 -27.34
C HIS A 477 -7.04 23.35 -26.57
N GLU A 478 -8.32 23.23 -26.20
CA GLU A 478 -9.01 24.25 -25.41
C GLU A 478 -8.50 24.37 -23.97
N TYR A 479 -8.16 23.23 -23.37
CA TYR A 479 -7.56 23.15 -22.04
C TYR A 479 -6.20 23.88 -22.02
N LEU A 480 -5.33 23.58 -22.99
CA LEU A 480 -4.02 24.21 -23.11
C LEU A 480 -4.10 25.69 -23.48
N ALA A 481 -5.02 26.07 -24.38
CA ALA A 481 -5.27 27.47 -24.69
C ALA A 481 -5.73 28.28 -23.46
N THR A 482 -6.41 27.66 -22.51
CA THR A 482 -6.79 28.30 -21.25
C THR A 482 -5.57 28.51 -20.34
N LEU A 483 -4.70 27.51 -20.19
CA LEU A 483 -3.45 27.66 -19.43
C LEU A 483 -2.54 28.76 -20.02
N LYS A 484 -2.44 28.81 -21.36
CA LYS A 484 -1.62 29.78 -22.07
C LYS A 484 -2.15 31.20 -21.95
N ARG A 485 -3.46 31.41 -22.06
CA ARG A 485 -4.10 32.74 -21.88
C ARG A 485 -3.94 33.31 -20.46
N MET A 486 -3.64 32.46 -19.49
CA MET A 486 -3.39 32.86 -18.10
C MET A 486 -1.89 32.98 -17.77
N ASP A 487 -1.02 32.92 -18.80
CA ASP A 487 0.44 33.00 -18.66
C ASP A 487 1.06 31.96 -17.70
N LEU A 488 0.41 30.80 -17.57
CA LEU A 488 0.88 29.71 -16.70
C LEU A 488 1.86 28.76 -17.41
N ILE A 489 1.79 28.73 -18.74
CA ILE A 489 2.68 27.96 -19.60
C ILE A 489 3.25 28.86 -20.71
N GLU A 490 4.56 28.76 -20.93
CA GLU A 490 5.28 29.53 -21.94
C GLU A 490 5.22 28.84 -23.31
N LYS A 491 5.30 27.51 -23.29
CA LYS A 491 5.37 26.65 -24.47
C LYS A 491 4.69 25.32 -24.21
N ASP A 492 4.03 24.80 -25.24
CA ASP A 492 3.39 23.50 -25.24
C ASP A 492 3.73 22.74 -26.53
N PHE A 493 3.84 21.42 -26.43
CA PHE A 493 3.86 20.51 -27.57
C PHE A 493 2.86 19.39 -27.33
N VAL A 494 2.07 19.06 -28.34
CA VAL A 494 0.98 18.09 -28.29
C VAL A 494 1.22 17.00 -29.33
N PHE A 495 1.29 15.76 -28.84
CA PHE A 495 1.42 14.57 -29.68
C PHE A 495 0.25 13.62 -29.44
N LYS A 496 -0.53 13.35 -30.47
CA LYS A 496 -1.54 12.30 -30.47
C LYS A 496 -0.85 10.94 -30.60
N VAL A 497 -1.24 9.99 -29.76
CA VAL A 497 -0.68 8.63 -29.75
C VAL A 497 -1.50 7.72 -30.67
N GLU A 498 -0.86 7.16 -31.68
CA GLU A 498 -1.50 6.27 -32.66
C GLU A 498 -1.31 4.79 -32.33
N ASP A 499 -0.14 4.47 -31.77
CA ASP A 499 0.24 3.12 -31.36
C ASP A 499 1.17 3.16 -30.15
N PHE A 500 1.27 2.03 -29.46
CA PHE A 500 2.03 1.86 -28.23
C PHE A 500 3.04 0.71 -28.36
N TYR A 501 4.26 0.96 -27.90
CA TYR A 501 5.35 -0.01 -27.91
C TYR A 501 5.91 -0.21 -26.50
N TYR A 502 6.36 -1.42 -26.22
CA TYR A 502 7.10 -1.74 -25.01
C TYR A 502 7.91 -2.98 -25.25
N ASN A 503 9.17 -2.98 -24.82
CA ASN A 503 9.97 -4.19 -24.79
C ASN A 503 10.85 -4.24 -23.55
N PHE A 504 11.13 -5.46 -23.10
CA PHE A 504 12.08 -5.78 -22.06
C PHE A 504 12.98 -6.92 -22.54
N ASN A 505 14.29 -6.67 -22.62
CA ASN A 505 15.26 -7.58 -23.19
C ASN A 505 16.45 -7.78 -22.24
N PRO A 506 16.52 -8.89 -21.49
CA PRO A 506 17.58 -9.12 -20.52
C PRO A 506 18.92 -9.56 -21.14
N ARG A 507 19.07 -9.61 -22.47
CA ARG A 507 20.27 -10.14 -23.14
C ARG A 507 21.58 -9.45 -22.77
N PHE A 508 21.51 -8.17 -22.39
CA PHE A 508 22.68 -7.35 -22.06
C PHE A 508 23.05 -7.45 -20.58
N TYR A 509 22.33 -8.21 -19.78
CA TYR A 509 22.69 -8.43 -18.39
C TYR A 509 23.79 -9.52 -18.31
N ASP A 510 24.93 -9.18 -17.72
CA ASP A 510 26.06 -10.09 -17.55
C ASP A 510 26.21 -10.52 -16.08
N VAL A 511 26.00 -11.82 -15.84
CA VAL A 511 26.06 -12.46 -14.52
C VAL A 511 27.46 -12.42 -13.91
N ASN A 512 28.52 -12.34 -14.73
CA ASN A 512 29.91 -12.35 -14.24
C ASN A 512 30.25 -11.02 -13.56
N ILE A 513 29.77 -9.91 -14.10
CA ILE A 513 29.96 -8.56 -13.54
C ILE A 513 28.77 -8.10 -12.70
N ASN A 514 27.65 -8.82 -12.74
CA ASN A 514 26.40 -8.50 -12.05
C ASN A 514 25.85 -7.11 -12.41
N ASP A 515 25.94 -6.75 -13.69
CA ASP A 515 25.47 -5.46 -14.20
C ASP A 515 24.99 -5.58 -15.65
N TRP A 516 24.35 -4.52 -16.14
CA TRP A 516 24.08 -4.38 -17.57
C TRP A 516 25.36 -3.97 -18.29
N ASN A 517 25.63 -4.62 -19.42
CA ASN A 517 26.73 -4.28 -20.31
C ASN A 517 26.15 -3.98 -21.69
N VAL A 518 25.77 -2.73 -21.90
CA VAL A 518 25.19 -2.27 -23.17
C VAL A 518 26.28 -1.56 -23.97
N PRO A 519 26.78 -2.15 -25.07
CA PRO A 519 27.75 -1.47 -25.92
C PRO A 519 27.05 -0.40 -26.76
N TRP A 520 26.91 0.81 -26.20
CA TRP A 520 26.14 1.91 -26.80
C TRP A 520 26.68 2.37 -28.15
N ASP A 521 28.00 2.30 -28.34
CA ASP A 521 28.69 2.59 -29.59
C ASP A 521 28.38 1.56 -30.67
N GLU A 522 28.45 0.27 -30.35
CA GLU A 522 28.08 -0.82 -31.26
C GLU A 522 26.59 -0.74 -31.63
N TRP A 523 25.72 -0.54 -30.63
CA TRP A 523 24.29 -0.37 -30.87
C TRP A 523 23.99 0.83 -31.76
N GLY A 524 24.65 1.97 -31.52
CA GLY A 524 24.47 3.19 -32.31
C GLY A 524 24.98 3.04 -33.74
N LEU A 525 26.16 2.45 -33.94
CA LEU A 525 26.69 2.12 -35.27
C LEU A 525 25.75 1.19 -36.02
N TRP A 526 25.29 0.13 -35.37
CA TRP A 526 24.34 -0.81 -35.95
C TRP A 526 23.03 -0.11 -36.33
N LEU A 527 22.46 0.73 -35.47
CA LEU A 527 21.25 1.51 -35.77
C LEU A 527 21.43 2.38 -37.02
N LYS A 528 22.56 3.08 -37.13
CA LYS A 528 22.88 3.91 -38.31
C LYS A 528 22.95 3.08 -39.58
N GLU A 529 23.73 1.99 -39.57
CA GLU A 529 23.86 1.11 -40.74
C GLU A 529 22.52 0.45 -41.10
N TYR A 530 21.74 0.05 -40.10
CA TYR A 530 20.42 -0.55 -40.30
C TYR A 530 19.45 0.43 -40.99
N LEU A 531 19.47 1.70 -40.61
CA LEU A 531 18.69 2.76 -41.25
C LEU A 531 19.17 3.07 -42.67
N LEU A 532 20.49 3.21 -42.87
CA LEU A 532 21.07 3.57 -44.18
C LEU A 532 20.94 2.49 -45.24
N THR A 533 21.20 1.22 -44.88
CA THR A 533 21.18 0.09 -45.82
C THR A 533 19.76 -0.37 -46.18
N LYS A 534 18.75 0.10 -45.44
CA LYS A 534 17.35 -0.33 -45.54
C LYS A 534 17.16 -1.86 -45.47
N GLY A 535 18.09 -2.59 -44.86
CA GLY A 535 18.04 -4.06 -44.74
C GLY A 535 16.75 -4.58 -44.09
N TRP A 536 16.13 -3.74 -43.26
CA TRP A 536 14.84 -4.00 -42.61
C TRP A 536 13.66 -4.15 -43.58
N LEU A 537 13.68 -3.50 -44.75
CA LEU A 537 12.56 -3.57 -45.72
C LEU A 537 12.22 -5.02 -46.13
N HIS A 538 13.21 -5.92 -46.11
CA HIS A 538 13.02 -7.34 -46.43
C HIS A 538 12.36 -8.12 -45.29
N ALA A 539 12.60 -7.75 -44.03
CA ALA A 539 12.04 -8.40 -42.84
C ALA A 539 10.56 -8.02 -42.59
N PHE A 540 10.09 -6.90 -43.14
CA PHE A 540 8.75 -6.36 -42.90
C PHE A 540 7.77 -6.48 -44.08
N LYS A 541 8.24 -6.91 -45.27
CA LYS A 541 7.35 -7.22 -46.41
C LYS A 541 6.35 -8.32 -46.05
N GLY A 542 5.07 -7.96 -45.93
CA GLY A 542 3.95 -8.91 -45.78
C GLY A 542 3.14 -8.83 -44.48
N LYS A 543 3.53 -8.02 -43.49
CA LYS A 543 2.70 -7.78 -42.30
C LYS A 543 1.59 -6.78 -42.63
N LYS A 544 0.45 -7.28 -43.13
CA LYS A 544 -0.76 -6.47 -43.25
C LYS A 544 -1.19 -5.99 -41.86
N GLN A 545 -1.40 -4.69 -41.71
CA GLN A 545 -2.04 -4.10 -40.54
C GLN A 545 -3.43 -4.72 -40.38
N GLU A 546 -3.65 -5.53 -39.35
CA GLU A 546 -4.98 -6.05 -39.04
C GLU A 546 -5.91 -4.87 -38.76
N GLN A 547 -7.06 -4.83 -39.42
CA GLN A 547 -8.09 -3.85 -39.13
C GLN A 547 -8.47 -3.93 -37.65
N LYS A 548 -8.33 -2.81 -36.93
CA LYS A 548 -8.72 -2.66 -35.52
C LYS A 548 -10.25 -2.85 -35.42
N ARG A 549 -10.71 -4.09 -35.19
CA ARG A 549 -12.13 -4.36 -34.91
C ARG A 549 -12.49 -3.73 -33.56
N LYS A 550 -13.57 -2.94 -33.54
CA LYS A 550 -14.15 -2.42 -32.31
C LYS A 550 -14.80 -3.57 -31.55
N ILE A 551 -14.39 -3.79 -30.31
CA ILE A 551 -14.88 -4.87 -29.45
C ILE A 551 -15.67 -4.22 -28.32
N LYS A 552 -16.86 -4.75 -28.04
CA LYS A 552 -17.70 -4.26 -26.94
C LYS A 552 -17.03 -4.60 -25.61
N ILE A 553 -16.72 -3.57 -24.83
CA ILE A 553 -16.17 -3.72 -23.48
C ILE A 553 -17.21 -3.32 -22.44
N ASN A 554 -17.22 -4.00 -21.30
CA ASN A 554 -18.12 -3.71 -20.20
C ASN A 554 -17.32 -3.20 -18.99
N LYS A 555 -18.01 -2.56 -18.04
CA LYS A 555 -17.43 -2.03 -16.80
C LYS A 555 -16.64 -3.09 -16.02
N ILE A 556 -17.12 -4.34 -16.00
CA ILE A 556 -16.40 -5.44 -15.33
C ILE A 556 -15.05 -5.74 -15.98
N ASP A 557 -14.89 -5.59 -17.30
CA ASP A 557 -13.59 -5.76 -17.94
C ASP A 557 -12.62 -4.67 -17.53
N LEU A 558 -13.11 -3.43 -17.46
CA LEU A 558 -12.31 -2.28 -17.03
C LEU A 558 -11.83 -2.45 -15.59
N GLU A 559 -12.68 -2.99 -14.70
CA GLU A 559 -12.30 -3.34 -13.33
C GLU A 559 -11.27 -4.49 -13.28
N ILE A 560 -11.44 -5.53 -14.09
CA ILE A 560 -10.46 -6.62 -14.21
C ILE A 560 -9.11 -6.06 -14.66
N ILE A 561 -9.09 -5.22 -15.69
CA ILE A 561 -7.87 -4.57 -16.19
C ILE A 561 -7.26 -3.73 -15.07
N ARG A 562 -8.05 -2.88 -14.40
CA ARG A 562 -7.59 -2.03 -13.29
C ARG A 562 -6.86 -2.82 -12.20
N LEU A 563 -7.41 -3.96 -11.79
CA LEU A 563 -6.84 -4.82 -10.75
C LEU A 563 -5.59 -5.58 -11.22
N LEU A 564 -5.52 -5.97 -12.50
CA LEU A 564 -4.43 -6.79 -13.03
C LEU A 564 -3.24 -5.99 -13.59
N ARG A 565 -3.36 -4.67 -13.79
CA ARG A 565 -2.25 -3.84 -14.31
C ARG A 565 -0.99 -3.91 -13.46
N VAL A 566 -1.15 -3.92 -12.14
CA VAL A 566 -0.01 -3.97 -11.20
C VAL A 566 0.47 -5.41 -10.97
N ASN A 567 -0.41 -6.40 -11.07
CA ASN A 567 -0.02 -7.80 -10.96
C ASN A 567 -0.93 -8.68 -11.82
N ALA A 568 -0.47 -9.06 -13.00
CA ALA A 568 -1.24 -9.87 -13.93
C ALA A 568 -1.42 -11.34 -13.46
N ARG A 569 -0.75 -11.75 -12.37
CA ARG A 569 -0.89 -13.09 -11.75
C ARG A 569 -1.81 -13.11 -10.55
N TYR A 570 -2.58 -12.05 -10.31
CA TYR A 570 -3.53 -12.00 -9.20
C TYR A 570 -4.51 -13.20 -9.28
N PRO A 571 -4.76 -13.93 -8.17
CA PRO A 571 -5.63 -15.10 -8.20
C PRO A 571 -7.05 -14.77 -8.67
N PHE A 572 -7.58 -15.53 -9.64
CA PHE A 572 -8.90 -15.25 -10.21
C PHE A 572 -10.04 -15.43 -9.19
N SER A 573 -9.88 -16.31 -8.22
CA SER A 573 -10.83 -16.49 -7.12
C SER A 573 -10.97 -15.21 -6.27
N GLU A 574 -9.84 -14.57 -5.96
CA GLU A 574 -9.83 -13.31 -5.21
C GLU A 574 -10.37 -12.14 -6.03
N LEU A 575 -10.05 -12.06 -7.33
CA LEU A 575 -10.68 -11.08 -8.22
C LEU A 575 -12.19 -11.28 -8.27
N GLY A 576 -12.63 -12.53 -8.39
CA GLY A 576 -14.05 -12.88 -8.39
C GLY A 576 -14.76 -12.41 -7.12
N LEU A 577 -14.19 -12.70 -5.95
CA LEU A 577 -14.71 -12.22 -4.67
C LEU A 577 -14.79 -10.68 -4.60
N LYS A 578 -13.75 -9.98 -5.06
CA LYS A 578 -13.73 -8.50 -5.08
C LYS A 578 -14.77 -7.90 -6.03
N LEU A 579 -15.06 -8.57 -7.15
CA LEU A 579 -15.95 -8.09 -8.19
C LEU A 579 -17.37 -8.69 -8.13
N GLY A 580 -17.66 -9.53 -7.14
CA GLY A 580 -18.97 -10.18 -6.97
C GLY A 580 -19.30 -11.22 -8.04
N VAL A 581 -18.29 -11.88 -8.63
CA VAL A 581 -18.46 -12.89 -9.69
C VAL A 581 -17.59 -14.13 -9.44
N SER A 582 -17.79 -15.21 -10.21
CA SER A 582 -16.96 -16.41 -10.06
C SER A 582 -15.55 -16.22 -10.66
N GLY A 583 -14.53 -16.84 -10.06
CA GLY A 583 -13.18 -16.81 -10.62
C GLY A 583 -13.06 -17.44 -12.01
N ALA A 584 -13.91 -18.42 -12.33
CA ALA A 584 -13.98 -19.00 -13.67
C ALA A 584 -14.44 -17.98 -14.72
N TYR A 585 -15.44 -17.15 -14.37
CA TYR A 585 -15.91 -16.07 -15.21
C TYR A 585 -14.80 -15.03 -15.46
N ILE A 586 -14.06 -14.62 -14.42
CA ILE A 586 -12.89 -13.75 -14.54
C ILE A 586 -11.87 -14.33 -15.54
N GLY A 587 -11.51 -15.61 -15.39
CA GLY A 587 -10.57 -16.27 -16.29
C GLY A 587 -11.03 -16.29 -17.75
N GLN A 588 -12.34 -16.44 -18.00
CA GLN A 588 -12.91 -16.34 -19.35
C GLN A 588 -12.77 -14.92 -19.92
N ARG A 589 -13.09 -13.89 -19.13
CA ARG A 589 -12.98 -12.48 -19.56
C ARG A 589 -11.52 -12.11 -19.88
N ILE A 590 -10.56 -12.49 -19.06
CA ILE A 590 -9.13 -12.22 -19.30
C ILE A 590 -8.67 -12.86 -20.62
N ARG A 591 -9.01 -14.14 -20.85
CA ARG A 591 -8.70 -14.81 -22.13
C ARG A 591 -9.32 -14.08 -23.31
N HIS A 592 -10.57 -13.63 -23.18
CA HIS A 592 -11.21 -12.82 -24.21
C HIS A 592 -10.46 -11.51 -24.47
N LEU A 593 -10.05 -10.76 -23.44
CA LEU A 593 -9.30 -9.51 -23.57
C LEU A 593 -7.93 -9.71 -24.24
N ILE A 594 -7.23 -10.81 -23.92
CA ILE A 594 -5.95 -11.18 -24.56
C ILE A 594 -6.15 -11.56 -26.02
N ASN A 595 -7.11 -12.46 -26.32
CA ASN A 595 -7.38 -12.92 -27.69
C ASN A 595 -7.85 -11.77 -28.59
N SER A 596 -8.56 -10.80 -28.00
CA SER A 596 -8.99 -9.55 -28.61
C SER A 596 -7.86 -8.53 -28.83
N LYS A 597 -6.66 -8.81 -28.31
CA LYS A 597 -5.51 -7.91 -28.25
C LYS A 597 -5.87 -6.55 -27.61
N ILE A 598 -6.81 -6.54 -26.66
CA ILE A 598 -7.12 -5.35 -25.83
C ILE A 598 -6.05 -5.20 -24.76
N ILE A 599 -5.63 -6.33 -24.20
CA ILE A 599 -4.50 -6.41 -23.28
C ILE A 599 -3.40 -7.30 -23.84
N THR A 600 -2.16 -6.90 -23.62
CA THR A 600 -0.96 -7.66 -23.94
C THR A 600 -0.17 -7.86 -22.66
N PRO A 601 -0.01 -9.10 -22.17
CA PRO A 601 0.83 -9.35 -21.02
C PRO A 601 2.28 -8.96 -21.31
N THR A 602 2.93 -8.35 -20.33
CA THR A 602 4.34 -7.97 -20.39
C THR A 602 5.04 -8.23 -19.06
N ILE A 603 6.35 -8.08 -19.00
CA ILE A 603 7.09 -7.99 -17.74
C ILE A 603 7.37 -6.53 -17.47
N ALA A 604 7.08 -6.08 -16.26
CA ALA A 604 7.52 -4.78 -15.78
C ALA A 604 8.57 -4.98 -14.69
N SER A 605 9.51 -4.04 -14.63
CA SER A 605 10.39 -3.89 -13.48
C SER A 605 10.56 -2.43 -13.11
N PHE A 606 10.52 -2.18 -11.81
CA PHE A 606 10.92 -0.88 -11.26
C PHE A 606 12.41 -0.86 -10.93
N ARG A 607 13.03 -1.99 -10.64
CA ARG A 607 14.40 -2.06 -10.12
C ARG A 607 15.11 -3.24 -10.74
N ILE A 608 15.65 -3.10 -11.94
CA ILE A 608 16.48 -4.15 -12.55
C ILE A 608 17.92 -3.68 -12.78
N GLY A 609 18.30 -2.50 -12.29
CA GLY A 609 19.59 -1.85 -12.55
C GLY A 609 19.53 -0.81 -13.68
N LEU A 610 18.36 -0.66 -14.32
CA LEU A 610 18.06 0.38 -15.31
C LEU A 610 17.37 1.56 -14.62
N ASP A 611 18.11 2.29 -13.79
CA ASP A 611 17.55 3.32 -12.89
C ASP A 611 17.48 4.72 -13.52
N GLU A 612 18.27 5.00 -14.56
CA GLU A 612 18.22 6.25 -15.33
C GLU A 612 17.22 6.13 -16.48
N SER A 613 16.65 7.26 -16.92
CA SER A 613 15.75 7.26 -18.06
C SER A 613 15.68 8.61 -18.78
N ILE A 614 15.56 8.55 -20.10
CA ILE A 614 15.26 9.72 -20.94
C ILE A 614 13.93 9.57 -21.64
N PHE A 615 13.29 10.71 -21.89
CA PHE A 615 12.22 10.86 -22.86
C PHE A 615 12.80 11.46 -24.13
N THR A 616 12.54 10.82 -25.27
CA THR A 616 12.96 11.32 -26.57
C THR A 616 11.76 11.42 -27.49
N VAL A 617 11.74 12.44 -28.34
CA VAL A 617 10.79 12.54 -29.46
C VAL A 617 11.62 12.69 -30.72
N PHE A 618 11.38 11.84 -31.72
CA PHE A 618 12.07 11.87 -33.01
C PHE A 618 11.06 12.01 -34.15
N ASP A 619 11.23 13.07 -34.94
CA ASP A 619 10.46 13.32 -36.16
C ASP A 619 11.10 12.51 -37.30
N CYS A 620 10.36 11.54 -37.81
CA CYS A 620 10.82 10.60 -38.82
C CYS A 620 9.66 10.01 -39.64
N LYS A 621 9.95 9.53 -40.85
CA LYS A 621 8.95 8.91 -41.72
C LYS A 621 8.55 7.53 -41.18
N GLU A 622 7.37 7.04 -41.58
CA GLU A 622 6.86 5.72 -41.16
C GLU A 622 7.85 4.56 -41.42
N GLU A 623 8.57 4.64 -42.52
CA GLU A 623 9.64 3.72 -42.90
C GLU A 623 10.74 3.67 -41.82
N ASP A 624 11.28 4.83 -41.48
CA ASP A 624 12.36 4.96 -40.50
C ASP A 624 11.88 4.66 -39.07
N LEU A 625 10.62 5.00 -38.75
CA LEU A 625 9.98 4.66 -37.48
C LEU A 625 10.03 3.15 -37.22
N THR A 626 9.70 2.33 -38.22
CA THR A 626 9.69 0.87 -38.08
C THR A 626 11.09 0.34 -37.76
N ALA A 627 12.11 0.91 -38.41
CA ALA A 627 13.51 0.57 -38.17
C ALA A 627 13.99 1.01 -36.78
N ILE A 628 13.71 2.25 -36.37
CA ILE A 628 14.03 2.77 -35.03
C ILE A 628 13.35 1.93 -33.95
N LYS A 629 12.07 1.59 -34.12
CA LYS A 629 11.32 0.72 -33.21
C LYS A 629 11.99 -0.65 -33.07
N SER A 630 12.40 -1.25 -34.19
CA SER A 630 13.12 -2.54 -34.18
C SER A 630 14.46 -2.44 -33.44
N ALA A 631 15.18 -1.33 -33.60
CA ALA A 631 16.42 -1.11 -32.89
C ALA A 631 16.24 -0.80 -31.40
N PHE A 632 15.10 -0.22 -31.02
CA PHE A 632 14.78 0.01 -29.62
C PHE A 632 14.33 -1.28 -28.94
N ASP A 633 13.71 -2.23 -29.64
CA ASP A 633 13.43 -3.57 -29.09
C ASP A 633 14.70 -4.34 -28.68
N GLU A 634 15.85 -3.96 -29.22
CA GLU A 634 17.13 -4.52 -28.82
C GLU A 634 17.63 -3.99 -27.47
N LEU A 635 17.09 -2.86 -26.98
CA LEU A 635 17.49 -2.22 -25.73
C LEU A 635 17.02 -3.01 -24.50
N PRO A 636 17.73 -2.88 -23.36
CA PRO A 636 17.36 -3.52 -22.10
C PRO A 636 15.89 -3.36 -21.71
N MET A 637 15.39 -2.13 -21.79
CA MET A 637 13.98 -1.82 -21.58
C MET A 637 13.64 -0.47 -22.21
N TRP A 638 12.49 -0.40 -22.86
CA TRP A 638 11.97 0.85 -23.38
C TRP A 638 10.45 0.83 -23.47
N GLN A 639 9.86 2.02 -23.48
CA GLN A 639 8.44 2.24 -23.78
C GLN A 639 8.35 3.26 -24.90
N GLY A 640 7.48 3.04 -25.88
CA GLY A 640 7.36 3.88 -27.06
C GLY A 640 5.93 4.20 -27.44
N PHE A 641 5.80 5.22 -28.27
CA PHE A 641 4.55 5.65 -28.85
C PHE A 641 4.80 6.06 -30.29
N LYS A 642 3.99 5.55 -31.22
CA LYS A 642 3.84 6.20 -32.52
C LYS A 642 3.02 7.46 -32.31
N ILE A 643 3.50 8.58 -32.85
CA ILE A 643 2.90 9.89 -32.62
C ILE A 643 2.64 10.69 -33.91
N SER A 644 1.64 11.56 -33.84
CA SER A 644 1.33 12.63 -34.80
C SER A 644 0.98 13.94 -34.07
N GLY A 645 1.00 15.08 -34.77
CA GLY A 645 0.77 16.41 -34.19
C GLY A 645 1.92 17.36 -34.49
N ASP A 646 2.52 17.97 -33.45
CA ASP A 646 3.65 18.89 -33.64
C ASP A 646 4.89 18.23 -34.27
N MET A 647 5.02 16.91 -34.12
CA MET A 647 5.98 16.05 -34.80
C MET A 647 5.29 14.73 -35.19
N GLU A 648 5.72 14.15 -36.31
CA GLU A 648 5.31 12.82 -36.76
C GLU A 648 6.47 11.86 -36.60
N GLY A 649 6.26 10.72 -35.93
CA GLY A 649 7.33 9.76 -35.69
C GLY A 649 7.16 8.99 -34.39
N ILE A 650 8.22 8.96 -33.57
CA ILE A 650 8.28 8.15 -32.36
C ILE A 650 8.62 8.99 -31.12
N ALA A 651 7.81 8.83 -30.07
CA ALA A 651 8.17 9.26 -28.73
C ALA A 651 8.56 8.02 -27.90
N ALA A 652 9.66 8.08 -27.16
CA ALA A 652 10.17 6.94 -26.41
C ALA A 652 10.67 7.35 -25.02
N MET A 653 10.43 6.48 -24.05
CA MET A 653 11.07 6.47 -22.75
C MET A 653 12.07 5.31 -22.74
N ILE A 654 13.36 5.63 -22.74
CA ILE A 654 14.45 4.65 -22.76
C ILE A 654 15.02 4.53 -21.35
N TYR A 655 15.15 3.31 -20.84
CA TYR A 655 15.71 3.04 -19.52
C TYR A 655 17.16 2.58 -19.65
N VAL A 656 18.03 3.19 -18.84
CA VAL A 656 19.47 3.14 -19.00
C VAL A 656 20.11 2.62 -17.72
N PRO A 657 21.17 1.80 -17.80
CA PRO A 657 21.98 1.47 -16.65
C PRO A 657 22.53 2.73 -15.99
N THR A 658 22.80 2.62 -14.68
CA THR A 658 23.23 3.77 -13.89
C THR A 658 24.58 4.28 -14.35
N GLY A 659 24.69 5.58 -14.64
CA GLY A 659 25.93 6.21 -15.07
C GLY A 659 26.23 6.11 -16.57
N GLU A 660 25.40 5.43 -17.35
CA GLU A 660 25.60 5.24 -18.79
C GLU A 660 24.79 6.20 -19.66
N LEU A 661 24.01 7.11 -19.05
CA LEU A 661 23.19 8.07 -19.80
C LEU A 661 24.01 8.91 -20.80
N GLN A 662 25.23 9.32 -20.45
CA GLN A 662 26.08 10.08 -21.38
C GLN A 662 26.46 9.27 -22.62
N GLU A 663 26.71 7.97 -22.47
CA GLU A 663 27.07 7.09 -23.59
C GLU A 663 25.88 6.91 -24.55
N LEU A 664 24.68 6.70 -24.03
CA LEU A 664 23.45 6.68 -24.84
C LEU A 664 23.25 8.01 -25.59
N LEU A 665 23.39 9.14 -24.89
CA LEU A 665 23.21 10.46 -25.52
C LEU A 665 24.25 10.71 -26.61
N TYR A 666 25.50 10.28 -26.38
CA TYR A 666 26.55 10.33 -27.38
C TYR A 666 26.19 9.45 -28.59
N ALA A 667 25.74 8.22 -28.37
CA ALA A 667 25.34 7.32 -29.45
C ALA A 667 24.18 7.87 -30.28
N ILE A 668 23.11 8.37 -29.63
CA ILE A 668 21.98 9.02 -30.32
C ILE A 668 22.48 10.23 -31.12
N ASN A 669 23.29 11.10 -30.51
CA ASN A 669 23.77 12.29 -31.19
C ASN A 669 24.65 11.91 -32.40
N LYS A 670 25.61 11.01 -32.21
CA LYS A 670 26.63 10.66 -33.20
C LYS A 670 26.07 9.87 -34.37
N TYR A 671 25.12 8.97 -34.10
CA TYR A 671 24.68 7.97 -35.07
C TYR A 671 23.27 8.21 -35.62
N LEU A 672 22.43 8.99 -34.94
CA LEU A 672 21.07 9.32 -35.39
C LEU A 672 20.93 10.79 -35.80
N ILE A 673 21.41 11.73 -34.97
CA ILE A 673 21.20 13.18 -35.15
C ILE A 673 22.20 13.79 -36.13
N GLU A 674 23.51 13.64 -35.90
CA GLU A 674 24.57 14.19 -36.77
C GLU A 674 24.42 13.74 -38.24
N PRO A 675 24.10 12.46 -38.54
CA PRO A 675 23.89 12.01 -39.91
C PRO A 675 22.53 12.43 -40.50
N LYS A 676 21.69 13.13 -39.73
CA LYS A 676 20.35 13.61 -40.12
C LYS A 676 19.38 12.48 -40.51
N LEU A 677 19.42 11.37 -39.77
CA LEU A 677 18.46 10.26 -39.93
C LEU A 677 17.10 10.57 -39.27
N VAL A 678 17.04 11.63 -38.45
CA VAL A 678 15.81 12.22 -37.89
C VAL A 678 15.78 13.71 -38.22
N ASN A 679 14.60 14.26 -38.48
CA ASN A 679 14.45 15.65 -38.94
C ASN A 679 14.56 16.64 -37.77
N LYS A 680 13.78 16.38 -36.72
CA LYS A 680 13.70 17.16 -35.49
C LYS A 680 13.73 16.20 -34.32
N TYR A 681 14.16 16.68 -33.17
CA TYR A 681 14.18 15.87 -31.97
C TYR A 681 13.94 16.69 -30.71
N MET A 682 13.49 16.00 -29.65
CA MET A 682 13.51 16.49 -28.28
C MET A 682 14.10 15.43 -27.38
N ILE A 683 14.87 15.82 -26.38
CA ILE A 683 15.45 14.92 -25.39
C ILE A 683 15.29 15.55 -24.01
N HIS A 684 14.77 14.77 -23.07
CA HIS A 684 14.58 15.18 -21.69
C HIS A 684 14.99 14.07 -20.74
N ILE A 685 15.52 14.43 -19.57
CA ILE A 685 15.72 13.49 -18.47
C ILE A 685 14.42 13.41 -17.69
N ILE A 686 13.96 12.20 -17.32
CA ILE A 686 12.69 12.01 -16.62
C ILE A 686 12.92 11.74 -15.14
N GLU A 687 12.18 12.43 -14.28
CA GLU A 687 12.10 12.08 -12.87
C GLU A 687 11.16 10.88 -12.66
N ARG A 688 11.72 9.67 -12.72
CA ARG A 688 10.95 8.41 -12.81
C ARG A 688 10.01 8.17 -11.62
N TRP A 689 10.42 8.50 -10.40
CA TRP A 689 9.79 8.02 -9.15
C TRP A 689 8.72 8.95 -8.58
N THR A 690 8.81 10.25 -8.84
CA THR A 690 7.90 11.26 -8.25
C THR A 690 6.73 11.63 -9.18
N GLY A 691 6.62 10.97 -10.33
CA GLY A 691 5.54 11.20 -11.27
C GLY A 691 4.18 10.70 -10.75
N MET A 692 3.14 11.48 -10.98
CA MET A 692 1.76 11.12 -10.63
C MET A 692 1.20 10.12 -11.64
N ARG A 693 0.50 9.08 -11.19
CA ARG A 693 -0.03 8.01 -12.05
C ARG A 693 -1.38 7.52 -11.55
N ARG A 694 -2.33 7.33 -12.47
CA ARG A 694 -3.63 6.70 -12.19
C ARG A 694 -4.09 5.86 -13.36
N TRP A 695 -5.10 5.04 -13.11
CA TRP A 695 -5.85 4.39 -14.19
C TRP A 695 -7.00 5.27 -14.64
N LEU A 696 -7.60 4.91 -15.78
CA LEU A 696 -8.85 5.49 -16.22
C LEU A 696 -9.91 5.40 -15.11
N PRO A 697 -10.74 6.45 -14.94
CA PRO A 697 -11.78 6.50 -13.92
C PRO A 697 -12.94 5.59 -14.33
N VAL A 698 -12.90 4.31 -13.92
CA VAL A 698 -13.91 3.29 -14.30
C VAL A 698 -15.31 3.67 -13.82
N GLU A 699 -15.42 4.49 -12.78
CA GLU A 699 -16.63 5.14 -12.31
C GLU A 699 -17.30 6.03 -13.35
N LEU A 700 -16.53 6.64 -14.26
CA LEU A 700 -17.01 7.44 -15.39
C LEU A 700 -17.31 6.58 -16.63
N TYR A 701 -17.38 5.25 -16.51
CA TYR A 701 -17.80 4.37 -17.59
C TYR A 701 -19.17 3.74 -17.31
N THR A 702 -20.03 3.75 -18.34
CA THR A 702 -21.31 3.04 -18.34
C THR A 702 -21.42 2.11 -19.54
N ASP A 703 -22.01 0.92 -19.35
CA ASP A 703 -22.12 -0.10 -20.40
C ASP A 703 -22.97 0.36 -21.61
N ASN A 704 -23.85 1.35 -21.41
CA ASN A 704 -24.77 1.86 -22.43
C ASN A 704 -24.21 3.07 -23.19
N ILE A 705 -23.56 4.01 -22.49
CA ILE A 705 -23.12 5.31 -23.06
C ILE A 705 -21.61 5.29 -23.36
N GLY A 706 -20.85 4.46 -22.65
CA GLY A 706 -19.39 4.45 -22.68
C GLY A 706 -18.80 5.40 -21.65
N TRP A 707 -17.68 6.05 -22.01
CA TRP A 707 -17.01 7.04 -21.18
C TRP A 707 -17.82 8.34 -21.09
N ILE A 708 -18.14 8.74 -19.87
CA ILE A 708 -18.78 10.01 -19.53
C ILE A 708 -17.71 11.10 -19.55
N PHE A 709 -18.00 12.20 -20.23
CA PHE A 709 -17.09 13.33 -20.35
C PHE A 709 -17.86 14.64 -20.29
N ASP A 710 -17.67 15.43 -19.23
CA ASP A 710 -18.28 16.75 -19.08
C ASP A 710 -17.23 17.85 -19.33
N LYS A 711 -17.18 18.28 -20.59
CA LYS A 711 -16.24 19.32 -21.04
C LYS A 711 -16.40 20.64 -20.29
N GLU A 712 -17.64 21.08 -20.07
CA GLU A 712 -17.93 22.39 -19.47
C GLU A 712 -17.56 22.40 -17.99
N GLU A 713 -17.90 21.32 -17.28
CA GLU A 713 -17.53 21.14 -15.87
C GLU A 713 -16.01 21.16 -15.68
N TYR A 714 -15.25 20.41 -16.50
CA TYR A 714 -13.79 20.36 -16.37
C TYR A 714 -13.11 21.70 -16.66
N LEU A 715 -13.57 22.45 -17.67
CA LEU A 715 -13.04 23.79 -17.94
C LEU A 715 -13.42 24.79 -16.84
N LYS A 716 -14.63 24.70 -16.28
CA LYS A 716 -15.06 25.52 -15.14
C LYS A 716 -14.23 25.22 -13.90
N GLN A 717 -14.02 23.95 -13.59
CA GLN A 717 -13.20 23.53 -12.47
C GLN A 717 -11.75 24.00 -12.62
N LEU A 718 -11.17 23.87 -13.83
CA LEU A 718 -9.84 24.41 -14.13
C LEU A 718 -9.78 25.91 -13.80
N LYS A 719 -10.71 26.72 -14.34
CA LYS A 719 -10.73 28.17 -14.07
C LYS A 719 -10.83 28.50 -12.59
N ASN A 720 -11.71 27.81 -11.86
CA ASN A 720 -11.88 28.03 -10.42
C ASN A 720 -10.58 27.72 -9.63
N GLU A 721 -9.86 26.66 -9.97
CA GLU A 721 -8.59 26.33 -9.30
C GLU A 721 -7.46 27.31 -9.68
N LEU A 722 -7.45 27.79 -10.93
CA LEU A 722 -6.48 28.79 -11.38
C LEU A 722 -6.72 30.17 -10.74
N GLU A 723 -7.98 30.57 -10.53
CA GLU A 723 -8.33 31.81 -9.82
C GLU A 723 -7.80 31.78 -8.38
N LYS A 724 -7.86 30.63 -7.69
CA LYS A 724 -7.28 30.47 -6.34
C LYS A 724 -5.77 30.62 -6.32
N LEU A 725 -5.06 30.26 -7.40
CA LEU A 725 -3.63 30.47 -7.51
C LEU A 725 -3.28 31.95 -7.68
N ASN A 726 -4.08 32.72 -8.42
CA ASN A 726 -3.85 34.16 -8.62
C ASN A 726 -4.15 35.03 -7.39
N ILE A 727 -4.86 34.49 -6.39
CA ILE A 727 -5.16 35.17 -5.11
C ILE A 727 -4.02 34.98 -4.08
N LYS A 728 -3.09 34.05 -4.31
CA LYS A 728 -1.88 33.82 -3.51
C LYS A 728 -0.66 34.47 -4.13
#